data_AF-A0A6C0JEL3-F1
#
_entry.id   AF-A0A6C0JEL3-F1
#
_cell.length_a   1.000
_cell.length_b   1.000
_cell.length_c   1.000
_cell.angle_alpha   90.00
_cell.angle_beta   90.00
_cell.angle_gamma   90.00
#
_symmetry.space_group_name_H-M   'P 1'
#
loop_
_entity.id
_entity.type
_entity.pdbx_description
1 polymer ?
#
loop_
_entity_poly.entity_id
_entity_poly.type
_entity_poly.pdbx_seq_one_letter_code
_entity_poly.pdbx_strand_id
1 'polypeptide(L)'
;MLSQKKQTLENNNNSQVDVNSGMKTSHEKNLMHTGDFSPQTSSNKFVMTSTNPLFATYEQAVQESSNYSVGENGMLQFNAGGLSSSQDPIKQAEAAISALSVALVRGDKSGNPSKGKRGIRKASVPTSKMISGVTRSSIIQLVQRASQACKNIPDEVARADYLRRLIVLAFNLRDIRGTFGKGERTLFHWMFIELYHMFPKTMLVLVHEIPNYGSWLDLNKLYELLHSEKHRYGDLMNEILTAYVTQILMDNETRKKNYSMKPHERDAEDKPKISLAARWVPKEGRATDRFTKMTKALARTAFPDVWEDNFQHALNLWRRMVTTLNREIHTTEQLMCAKEFSKINFRLVSGRCLNKFTKAWLDEDRKKARQHPGDHDRNLCREHYESFLKLVAKGKVSAKGKSMFVHEIANEVQTSWPLSEDRQILLEAQFKDHVDAIEKYRVEHELTGLGDSIAIVDVSGSMSGDPMGCAIAVGVIASHFNSEAWRDYVMTFTSTPTLVRLRYPRSQKEYDATKRYGGYSYYGGDSTSGNSVYSFLGPFDPRQANRELTWLEKLRVCSSVDWGMSTNFLKAIDCVTTTALAAGVQLPDRILTITDMQWDAASSSGDVSWTNDTLIGKALNKHNTSTSWKFNSGWDTGVEMIEAMLSRTTLPDGTPLKMPQMIFWNARGGHGGYAVQADHKNTAMVSGFSTSMLKVFLLDGVLAERSDPTITTWDTLEKVLSCEDYTQIRMLTVSVGEGPFRCLQAVYDGAAIHMPKTFGKTQQLVDSVQPKKKKAAATAVRAQVLSPPHSPPHPPETDSDSDSCSDMPPLVEGAAFSPEDARLDAVEQKVDGLASAIGGIQSMLSQLLARK
;
A
#
# COMPACT_ATOMS: atom_id res chain seq x y z
N MET A 1 -42.93 -21.93 -29.23
CA MET A 1 -44.32 -21.50 -29.49
C MET A 1 -44.73 -20.55 -28.38
N LEU A 2 -45.41 -19.44 -28.62
CA LEU A 2 -45.73 -18.80 -29.91
C LEU A 2 -46.14 -17.34 -29.62
N SER A 3 -45.90 -16.45 -30.59
CA SER A 3 -46.69 -15.23 -30.81
C SER A 3 -46.55 -14.01 -29.87
N GLN A 4 -46.31 -12.89 -30.56
CA GLN A 4 -47.03 -11.61 -30.45
C GLN A 4 -46.50 -10.40 -29.65
N LYS A 5 -46.42 -9.32 -30.43
CA LYS A 5 -46.68 -7.90 -30.12
C LYS A 5 -45.57 -7.11 -29.42
N LYS A 6 -44.60 -6.75 -30.26
CA LYS A 6 -43.84 -5.50 -30.21
C LYS A 6 -44.62 -4.43 -31.02
N GLN A 7 -45.12 -3.40 -30.35
CA GLN A 7 -45.86 -2.22 -30.87
C GLN A 7 -46.06 -1.28 -29.65
N THR A 8 -46.02 0.06 -29.68
CA THR A 8 -45.83 1.06 -30.76
C THR A 8 -45.37 2.41 -30.17
N LEU A 9 -45.05 3.36 -31.07
CA LEU A 9 -45.05 4.84 -30.99
C LEU A 9 -43.68 5.47 -30.62
N GLU A 10 -43.01 6.28 -31.45
CA GLU A 10 -43.39 7.32 -32.44
C GLU A 10 -44.09 8.55 -31.82
N ASN A 11 -43.42 9.72 -31.81
CA ASN A 11 -43.73 10.78 -32.80
C ASN A 11 -42.84 12.05 -32.71
N ASN A 12 -42.79 12.76 -33.84
CA ASN A 12 -42.44 14.18 -34.06
C ASN A 12 -40.94 14.59 -33.94
N ASN A 13 -40.36 15.40 -34.85
CA ASN A 13 -40.90 16.09 -36.03
C ASN A 13 -39.81 16.37 -37.10
N ASN A 14 -40.24 16.36 -38.39
CA ASN A 14 -39.88 17.23 -39.55
C ASN A 14 -38.54 18.02 -39.59
N SER A 15 -37.90 18.24 -40.75
CA SER A 15 -38.37 18.13 -42.17
C SER A 15 -37.24 18.22 -43.22
N GLN A 16 -37.37 17.45 -44.32
CA GLN A 16 -37.01 17.75 -45.74
C GLN A 16 -35.56 18.19 -46.11
N VAL A 17 -34.98 17.88 -47.28
CA VAL A 17 -35.50 17.46 -48.61
C VAL A 17 -34.65 16.33 -49.24
N ASP A 18 -35.31 15.29 -49.73
CA ASP A 18 -35.18 14.50 -51.00
C ASP A 18 -34.00 14.71 -51.99
N VAL A 19 -33.66 13.82 -52.95
CA VAL A 19 -33.92 12.39 -53.27
C VAL A 19 -32.99 12.06 -54.46
N ASN A 20 -32.31 10.90 -54.49
CA ASN A 20 -32.46 9.96 -55.61
C ASN A 20 -31.73 8.61 -55.45
N SER A 21 -32.31 7.61 -56.09
CA SER A 21 -31.93 6.20 -56.00
C SER A 21 -31.40 5.64 -57.32
N GLY A 22 -30.53 4.63 -57.25
CA GLY A 22 -30.82 3.39 -57.98
C GLY A 22 -29.84 2.88 -59.05
N MET A 23 -29.60 1.58 -58.95
CA MET A 23 -29.41 0.59 -60.03
C MET A 23 -28.10 0.48 -60.85
N LYS A 24 -27.42 -0.65 -60.59
CA LYS A 24 -27.12 -1.77 -61.51
C LYS A 24 -25.92 -1.75 -62.49
N THR A 25 -25.50 -3.00 -62.78
CA THR A 25 -24.83 -3.56 -63.97
C THR A 25 -23.34 -3.30 -64.24
N SER A 26 -22.52 -4.26 -63.78
CA SER A 26 -21.53 -5.06 -64.54
C SER A 26 -21.17 -4.69 -65.99
N HIS A 27 -19.87 -4.62 -66.31
CA HIS A 27 -19.18 -5.47 -67.32
C HIS A 27 -17.63 -5.29 -67.34
N GLU A 28 -16.93 -6.41 -67.59
CA GLU A 28 -15.71 -6.63 -68.41
C GLU A 28 -14.41 -5.82 -68.21
N LYS A 29 -13.29 -6.47 -67.85
CA LYS A 29 -12.25 -7.18 -68.68
C LYS A 29 -11.25 -6.26 -69.41
N ASN A 30 -9.99 -6.35 -68.99
CA ASN A 30 -8.77 -6.65 -69.76
C ASN A 30 -7.56 -6.31 -68.85
N LEU A 31 -6.33 -6.85 -68.91
CA LEU A 31 -5.60 -7.97 -69.51
C LEU A 31 -4.13 -7.45 -69.61
N MET A 32 -3.13 -8.25 -69.22
CA MET A 32 -1.69 -8.08 -69.54
C MET A 32 -0.92 -6.85 -68.98
N HIS A 33 0.14 -7.10 -68.20
CA HIS A 33 1.44 -7.47 -68.81
C HIS A 33 2.36 -8.24 -67.84
N THR A 34 3.43 -8.82 -68.41
CA THR A 34 4.35 -9.79 -67.82
C THR A 34 5.74 -9.21 -67.63
N GLY A 35 6.51 -9.70 -66.65
CA GLY A 35 7.91 -9.32 -66.47
C GLY A 35 8.62 -10.14 -65.39
N ASP A 36 9.09 -11.34 -65.74
CA ASP A 36 9.97 -12.14 -64.88
C ASP A 36 11.35 -11.48 -64.73
N PHE A 37 11.92 -11.54 -63.52
CA PHE A 37 13.35 -11.77 -63.34
C PHE A 37 13.64 -12.35 -61.94
N SER A 38 14.40 -13.44 -61.91
CA SER A 38 15.08 -13.97 -60.72
C SER A 38 16.53 -14.26 -61.09
N PRO A 39 17.45 -14.14 -60.13
CA PRO A 39 18.25 -15.33 -59.81
C PRO A 39 18.39 -15.60 -58.32
N GLN A 40 18.73 -16.84 -58.00
CA GLN A 40 18.81 -17.38 -56.64
C GLN A 40 20.13 -17.05 -55.93
N THR A 41 20.11 -17.03 -54.59
CA THR A 41 21.11 -17.72 -53.74
C THR A 41 20.59 -17.86 -52.31
N SER A 42 21.12 -18.82 -51.55
CA SER A 42 20.49 -19.42 -50.37
C SER A 42 21.12 -19.02 -49.03
N SER A 43 20.29 -18.78 -47.99
CA SER A 43 20.13 -19.71 -46.84
C SER A 43 19.53 -19.09 -45.56
N ASN A 44 18.55 -19.81 -44.99
CA ASN A 44 18.15 -19.88 -43.57
C ASN A 44 18.07 -18.60 -42.69
N LYS A 45 16.84 -18.15 -42.43
CA LYS A 45 16.16 -18.36 -41.12
C LYS A 45 14.66 -18.10 -41.22
N PHE A 46 13.84 -19.08 -40.86
CA PHE A 46 12.38 -18.96 -40.86
C PHE A 46 11.89 -18.16 -39.64
N VAL A 47 11.18 -17.06 -39.90
CA VAL A 47 10.23 -16.43 -38.98
C VAL A 47 8.89 -16.46 -39.68
N MET A 48 7.87 -17.15 -39.13
CA MET A 48 6.52 -17.10 -39.69
C MET A 48 5.76 -15.90 -39.14
N THR A 49 5.68 -14.84 -39.94
CA THR A 49 4.69 -13.77 -39.79
C THR A 49 3.39 -14.14 -40.51
N SER A 50 2.26 -13.64 -39.99
CA SER A 50 0.92 -13.89 -40.54
C SER A 50 0.73 -13.18 -41.89
N THR A 51 0.22 -13.88 -42.90
CA THR A 51 0.15 -13.43 -44.31
C THR A 51 -1.08 -12.57 -44.63
N ASN A 52 -1.56 -11.74 -43.70
CA ASN A 52 -2.68 -10.83 -43.96
C ASN A 52 -2.20 -9.36 -43.97
N PRO A 53 -2.09 -8.70 -45.15
CA PRO A 53 -1.58 -7.33 -45.24
C PRO A 53 -2.50 -6.30 -44.58
N LEU A 54 -3.79 -6.64 -44.40
CA LEU A 54 -4.77 -5.83 -43.67
C LEU A 54 -4.52 -5.88 -42.15
N PHE A 55 -3.97 -6.98 -41.63
CA PHE A 55 -3.52 -7.04 -40.22
C PHE A 55 -2.12 -6.44 -40.03
N ALA A 56 -1.21 -6.54 -41.00
CA ALA A 56 0.08 -5.85 -40.92
C ALA A 56 -0.10 -4.31 -40.90
N THR A 57 -0.99 -3.78 -41.76
CA THR A 57 -1.36 -2.36 -41.70
C THR A 57 -2.20 -2.01 -40.47
N TYR A 58 -3.00 -2.93 -39.92
CA TYR A 58 -3.66 -2.69 -38.62
C TYR A 58 -2.68 -2.71 -37.45
N GLU A 59 -1.66 -3.57 -37.43
CA GLU A 59 -0.63 -3.59 -36.39
C GLU A 59 0.32 -2.38 -36.48
N GLN A 60 0.70 -1.95 -37.69
CA GLN A 60 1.41 -0.68 -37.88
C GLN A 60 0.53 0.52 -37.51
N ALA A 61 -0.73 0.57 -37.96
CA ALA A 61 -1.65 1.64 -37.57
C ALA A 61 -1.95 1.63 -36.06
N VAL A 62 -1.98 0.48 -35.39
CA VAL A 62 -2.11 0.38 -33.92
C VAL A 62 -0.81 0.79 -33.23
N GLN A 63 0.37 0.52 -33.79
CA GLN A 63 1.63 1.06 -33.27
C GLN A 63 1.70 2.59 -33.43
N GLU A 64 1.30 3.12 -34.59
CA GLU A 64 1.31 4.55 -34.90
C GLU A 64 0.19 5.34 -34.18
N SER A 65 -0.96 4.73 -33.92
CA SER A 65 -2.06 5.31 -33.12
C SER A 65 -2.01 4.97 -31.62
N SER A 66 -0.97 4.27 -31.14
CA SER A 66 -0.80 3.98 -29.70
C SER A 66 -0.25 5.16 -28.88
N ASN A 67 0.12 6.26 -29.55
CA ASN A 67 0.50 7.51 -28.92
C ASN A 67 -0.62 8.56 -29.08
N TYR A 68 -0.75 9.42 -28.06
CA TYR A 68 -1.64 10.59 -27.97
C TYR A 68 -3.13 10.31 -27.69
N SER A 69 -3.64 11.03 -26.68
CA SER A 69 -5.07 11.29 -26.48
C SER A 69 -5.36 12.71 -26.94
N VAL A 70 -6.38 12.90 -27.77
CA VAL A 70 -6.73 14.21 -28.34
C VAL A 70 -7.53 15.03 -27.32
N GLY A 71 -7.04 16.22 -26.99
CA GLY A 71 -7.77 17.21 -26.19
C GLY A 71 -8.78 18.02 -27.01
N GLU A 72 -9.66 18.77 -26.35
CA GLU A 72 -10.87 19.39 -26.96
C GLU A 72 -10.61 20.33 -28.16
N ASN A 73 -9.38 20.83 -28.34
CA ASN A 73 -9.00 21.73 -29.44
C ASN A 73 -8.16 21.06 -30.55
N GLY A 74 -8.07 19.73 -30.60
CA GLY A 74 -7.43 19.01 -31.72
C GLY A 74 -5.90 19.09 -31.81
N MET A 75 -5.22 19.77 -30.87
CA MET A 75 -3.77 19.71 -30.73
C MET A 75 -3.31 18.47 -29.97
N LEU A 76 -2.09 18.02 -30.29
CA LEU A 76 -1.37 16.95 -29.58
C LEU A 76 -1.15 17.34 -28.11
N GLN A 77 -1.99 16.82 -27.20
CA GLN A 77 -1.75 16.95 -25.77
C GLN A 77 -0.99 15.72 -25.25
N PHE A 78 0.25 15.95 -24.84
CA PHE A 78 0.94 15.01 -23.97
C PHE A 78 0.30 15.10 -22.57
N ASN A 79 -0.18 13.98 -22.01
CA ASN A 79 -0.64 13.87 -20.61
C ASN A 79 0.55 13.90 -19.65
N ALA A 80 1.28 15.00 -19.71
CA ALA A 80 2.64 15.05 -19.25
C ALA A 80 2.70 15.81 -17.93
N GLY A 81 3.27 15.12 -16.95
CA GLY A 81 3.86 15.64 -15.71
C GLY A 81 4.82 14.56 -15.19
N GLY A 82 5.64 14.03 -16.11
CA GLY A 82 6.33 12.75 -15.94
C GLY A 82 7.41 12.50 -16.97
N LEU A 83 7.90 13.58 -17.58
CA LEU A 83 9.06 13.62 -18.45
C LEU A 83 10.03 14.62 -17.80
N SER A 84 11.33 14.35 -17.83
CA SER A 84 12.28 15.39 -17.47
C SER A 84 12.36 16.40 -18.60
N SER A 85 12.67 17.66 -18.27
CA SER A 85 13.08 18.66 -19.26
C SER A 85 14.30 18.21 -20.10
N SER A 86 15.11 17.29 -19.55
CA SER A 86 16.33 16.77 -20.15
C SER A 86 16.10 15.73 -21.27
N GLN A 87 16.99 15.75 -22.26
CA GLN A 87 17.12 14.70 -23.29
C GLN A 87 17.95 13.49 -22.82
N ASP A 88 18.53 13.54 -21.62
CA ASP A 88 19.28 12.43 -21.03
C ASP A 88 18.37 11.20 -20.78
N PRO A 89 18.67 10.02 -21.37
CA PRO A 89 17.92 8.79 -21.15
C PRO A 89 17.79 8.39 -19.67
N ILE A 90 18.77 8.72 -18.82
CA ILE A 90 18.69 8.45 -17.38
C ILE A 90 17.60 9.33 -16.75
N LYS A 91 17.65 10.65 -16.95
CA LYS A 91 16.63 11.59 -16.44
C LYS A 91 15.21 11.26 -16.95
N GLN A 92 15.09 10.77 -18.18
CA GLN A 92 13.82 10.27 -18.71
C GLN A 92 13.31 9.02 -17.99
N ALA A 93 14.19 8.08 -17.63
CA ALA A 93 13.83 6.90 -16.84
C ALA A 93 13.46 7.28 -15.40
N GLU A 94 14.22 8.16 -14.75
CA GLU A 94 13.92 8.73 -13.42
C GLU A 94 12.52 9.36 -13.41
N ALA A 95 12.21 10.18 -14.42
CA ALA A 95 10.91 10.82 -14.57
C ALA A 95 9.77 9.84 -14.81
N ALA A 96 9.96 8.85 -15.69
CA ALA A 96 8.95 7.85 -16.00
C ALA A 96 8.64 6.92 -14.80
N ILE A 97 9.65 6.54 -14.01
CA ILE A 97 9.47 5.76 -12.77
C ILE A 97 8.78 6.61 -11.69
N SER A 98 9.16 7.89 -11.56
CA SER A 98 8.53 8.85 -10.64
C SER A 98 7.04 9.03 -10.96
N ALA A 99 6.73 9.29 -12.23
CA ALA A 99 5.37 9.42 -12.73
C ALA A 99 4.55 8.15 -12.49
N LEU A 100 5.11 6.97 -12.80
CA LEU A 100 4.48 5.69 -12.50
C LEU A 100 4.16 5.58 -11.00
N SER A 101 5.13 5.83 -10.12
CA SER A 101 4.95 5.78 -8.66
C SER A 101 3.84 6.72 -8.18
N VAL A 102 3.79 7.96 -8.68
CA VAL A 102 2.78 8.97 -8.30
C VAL A 102 1.40 8.63 -8.84
N ALA A 103 1.29 8.06 -10.04
CA ALA A 103 0.03 7.65 -10.65
C ALA A 103 -0.57 6.34 -10.07
N LEU A 104 0.25 5.52 -9.41
CA LEU A 104 -0.15 4.26 -8.78
C LEU A 104 -0.91 4.47 -7.45
N VAL A 105 -2.06 5.14 -7.55
CA VAL A 105 -3.03 5.34 -6.47
C VAL A 105 -4.35 4.69 -6.85
N ARG A 106 -5.09 4.16 -5.87
CA ARG A 106 -6.48 3.73 -6.13
C ARG A 106 -7.42 4.93 -6.12
N GLY A 107 -8.46 4.89 -6.94
CA GLY A 107 -9.65 5.68 -6.71
C GLY A 107 -10.53 5.10 -5.59
N ASP A 108 -11.77 5.58 -5.51
CA ASP A 108 -12.70 5.26 -4.44
C ASP A 108 -13.22 3.81 -4.51
N LYS A 109 -13.52 3.25 -3.33
CA LYS A 109 -14.22 1.98 -3.16
C LYS A 109 -15.73 2.10 -3.37
N SER A 110 -16.28 3.31 -3.53
CA SER A 110 -17.72 3.61 -3.65
C SER A 110 -18.42 3.12 -4.93
N GLY A 111 -17.93 2.03 -5.52
CA GLY A 111 -18.73 1.15 -6.39
C GLY A 111 -19.84 0.45 -5.60
N ASN A 112 -20.77 1.22 -5.01
CA ASN A 112 -22.06 0.73 -4.58
C ASN A 112 -22.74 0.20 -5.84
N PRO A 113 -23.03 -1.12 -5.97
CA PRO A 113 -23.79 -1.59 -7.10
C PRO A 113 -25.13 -0.88 -7.07
N SER A 114 -25.44 -0.13 -8.14
CA SER A 114 -26.77 0.41 -8.36
C SER A 114 -27.77 -0.72 -8.13
N LYS A 115 -28.80 -0.46 -7.32
CA LYS A 115 -29.78 -1.48 -6.92
C LYS A 115 -30.63 -1.88 -8.12
N GLY A 116 -30.06 -2.70 -9.00
CA GLY A 116 -30.76 -3.36 -10.08
C GLY A 116 -31.96 -4.10 -9.52
N LYS A 117 -33.13 -3.83 -10.11
CA LYS A 117 -34.41 -4.45 -9.71
C LYS A 117 -34.24 -5.97 -9.68
N ARG A 118 -34.83 -6.62 -8.66
CA ARG A 118 -34.76 -8.08 -8.47
C ARG A 118 -35.22 -8.79 -9.75
N GLY A 119 -34.35 -9.56 -10.40
CA GLY A 119 -34.76 -10.31 -11.59
C GLY A 119 -33.65 -11.11 -12.29
N ILE A 120 -33.70 -12.43 -12.11
CA ILE A 120 -33.20 -13.46 -13.05
C ILE A 120 -31.66 -13.65 -13.11
N ARG A 121 -31.26 -14.91 -13.39
CA ARG A 121 -29.91 -15.47 -13.22
C ARG A 121 -29.10 -15.43 -14.52
N LYS A 122 -27.81 -15.14 -14.42
CA LYS A 122 -26.70 -16.01 -14.91
C LYS A 122 -25.36 -15.51 -14.35
N ALA A 123 -24.43 -16.43 -14.12
CA ALA A 123 -23.10 -16.10 -13.61
C ALA A 123 -22.20 -15.64 -14.75
N SER A 124 -22.11 -14.31 -14.96
CA SER A 124 -20.99 -13.69 -15.66
C SER A 124 -19.86 -13.40 -14.68
N VAL A 125 -18.62 -13.50 -15.17
CA VAL A 125 -17.42 -13.12 -14.42
C VAL A 125 -17.48 -11.62 -14.08
N PRO A 126 -17.09 -11.17 -12.88
CA PRO A 126 -16.94 -9.74 -12.60
C PRO A 126 -15.66 -9.20 -13.26
N THR A 127 -15.68 -9.08 -14.59
CA THR A 127 -14.55 -8.62 -15.43
C THR A 127 -14.23 -7.13 -15.29
N SER A 128 -14.99 -6.38 -14.50
CA SER A 128 -14.63 -5.02 -14.09
C SER A 128 -15.12 -4.73 -12.68
N LYS A 129 -14.23 -4.91 -11.69
CA LYS A 129 -14.27 -4.05 -10.52
C LYS A 129 -13.59 -2.75 -10.90
N MET A 130 -14.38 -1.81 -11.41
CA MET A 130 -13.93 -0.41 -11.46
C MET A 130 -13.60 0.03 -10.04
N ILE A 131 -12.32 0.21 -9.78
CA ILE A 131 -11.87 1.25 -8.87
C ILE A 131 -12.17 2.55 -9.62
N SER A 132 -12.92 3.49 -9.05
CA SER A 132 -13.38 4.66 -9.82
C SER A 132 -12.17 5.42 -10.41
N GLY A 133 -12.14 5.63 -11.72
CA GLY A 133 -11.05 6.32 -12.42
C GLY A 133 -9.85 5.46 -12.86
N VAL A 134 -9.55 4.31 -12.24
CA VAL A 134 -8.32 3.54 -12.58
C VAL A 134 -8.63 2.20 -13.24
N THR A 135 -8.12 2.01 -14.46
CA THR A 135 -8.24 0.74 -15.20
C THR A 135 -6.94 -0.07 -15.19
N ARG A 136 -7.05 -1.40 -15.29
CA ARG A 136 -5.88 -2.29 -15.45
C ARG A 136 -5.04 -1.91 -16.67
N SER A 137 -5.69 -1.55 -17.78
CA SER A 137 -5.02 -1.17 -19.03
C SER A 137 -4.20 0.11 -18.87
N SER A 138 -4.72 1.13 -18.18
CA SER A 138 -4.01 2.37 -17.89
C SER A 138 -2.74 2.11 -17.07
N ILE A 139 -2.81 1.24 -16.06
CA ILE A 139 -1.64 0.87 -15.24
C ILE A 139 -0.61 0.09 -16.07
N ILE A 140 -1.04 -0.86 -16.90
CA ILE A 140 -0.15 -1.60 -17.82
C ILE A 140 0.59 -0.63 -18.75
N GLN A 141 -0.10 0.34 -19.36
CA GLN A 141 0.52 1.35 -20.22
C GLN A 141 1.57 2.19 -19.48
N LEU A 142 1.31 2.60 -18.23
CA LEU A 142 2.28 3.34 -17.42
C LEU A 142 3.52 2.49 -17.09
N VAL A 143 3.33 1.22 -16.72
CA VAL A 143 4.43 0.28 -16.45
C VAL A 143 5.26 0.02 -17.71
N GLN A 144 4.62 -0.13 -18.87
CA GLN A 144 5.28 -0.31 -20.16
C GLN A 144 6.07 0.94 -20.59
N ARG A 145 5.53 2.14 -20.39
CA ARG A 145 6.25 3.41 -20.65
C ARG A 145 7.49 3.55 -19.78
N ALA A 146 7.39 3.29 -18.47
CA ALA A 146 8.54 3.33 -17.58
C ALA A 146 9.59 2.28 -17.95
N SER A 147 9.17 1.05 -18.27
CA SER A 147 10.06 0.00 -18.80
C SER A 147 10.77 0.42 -20.09
N GLN A 148 10.07 1.10 -21.01
CA GLN A 148 10.66 1.57 -22.25
C GLN A 148 11.66 2.71 -22.03
N ALA A 149 11.37 3.66 -21.14
CA ALA A 149 12.32 4.71 -20.75
C ALA A 149 13.62 4.09 -20.17
N CYS A 150 13.51 3.10 -19.27
CA CYS A 150 14.67 2.37 -18.77
C CYS A 150 15.45 1.65 -19.89
N LYS A 151 14.76 1.04 -20.86
CA LYS A 151 15.41 0.33 -21.99
C LYS A 151 16.20 1.26 -22.91
N ASN A 152 15.82 2.54 -22.99
CA ASN A 152 16.51 3.55 -23.79
C ASN A 152 17.85 3.99 -23.18
N ILE A 153 18.15 3.63 -21.92
CA ILE A 153 19.46 3.89 -21.30
C ILE A 153 20.55 3.10 -22.06
N PRO A 154 21.60 3.77 -22.59
CA PRO A 154 22.66 3.09 -23.34
C PRO A 154 23.53 2.18 -22.47
N ASP A 155 23.90 2.65 -21.27
CA ASP A 155 24.70 1.88 -20.32
C ASP A 155 23.95 0.66 -19.79
N GLU A 156 24.55 -0.52 -19.92
CA GLU A 156 23.87 -1.77 -19.61
C GLU A 156 23.67 -1.99 -18.10
N VAL A 157 24.60 -1.52 -17.27
CA VAL A 157 24.54 -1.66 -15.80
C VAL A 157 23.45 -0.74 -15.25
N ALA A 158 23.46 0.53 -15.63
CA ALA A 158 22.41 1.49 -15.28
C ALA A 158 21.04 1.01 -15.80
N ARG A 159 20.92 0.61 -17.07
CA ARG A 159 19.66 0.06 -17.63
C ARG A 159 19.10 -1.09 -16.78
N ALA A 160 19.95 -2.04 -16.39
CA ALA A 160 19.53 -3.15 -15.54
C ALA A 160 19.11 -2.69 -14.14
N ASP A 161 19.83 -1.73 -13.56
CA ASP A 161 19.55 -1.20 -12.23
C ASP A 161 18.24 -0.38 -12.18
N TYR A 162 17.93 0.38 -13.23
CA TYR A 162 16.65 1.07 -13.39
C TYR A 162 15.47 0.11 -13.66
N LEU A 163 15.68 -0.96 -14.43
CA LEU A 163 14.66 -2.02 -14.57
C LEU A 163 14.43 -2.79 -13.26
N ARG A 164 15.48 -2.99 -12.44
CA ARG A 164 15.39 -3.58 -11.10
C ARG A 164 14.55 -2.70 -10.15
N ARG A 165 14.61 -1.37 -10.28
CA ARG A 165 13.77 -0.44 -9.51
C ARG A 165 12.27 -0.59 -9.79
N LEU A 166 11.86 -0.95 -11.02
CA LEU A 166 10.45 -1.27 -11.30
C LEU A 166 9.96 -2.49 -10.51
N ILE A 167 10.79 -3.52 -10.37
CA ILE A 167 10.47 -4.71 -9.55
C ILE A 167 10.36 -4.32 -8.07
N VAL A 168 11.30 -3.52 -7.56
CA VAL A 168 11.24 -3.01 -6.18
C VAL A 168 10.00 -2.13 -5.95
N LEU A 169 9.63 -1.28 -6.91
CA LEU A 169 8.43 -0.45 -6.84
C LEU A 169 7.16 -1.30 -6.72
N ALA A 170 7.07 -2.45 -7.40
CA ALA A 170 5.95 -3.37 -7.20
C ALA A 170 5.87 -3.89 -5.75
N PHE A 171 7.00 -4.22 -5.13
CA PHE A 171 7.01 -4.63 -3.72
C PHE A 171 6.72 -3.47 -2.76
N ASN A 172 7.22 -2.26 -3.03
CA ASN A 172 6.84 -1.05 -2.29
C ASN A 172 5.33 -0.75 -2.37
N LEU A 173 4.71 -0.94 -3.55
CA LEU A 173 3.25 -0.83 -3.70
C LEU A 173 2.55 -1.81 -2.76
N ARG A 174 2.97 -3.08 -2.71
CA ARG A 174 2.28 -4.06 -1.89
C ARG A 174 2.49 -3.84 -0.41
N ASP A 175 3.68 -3.43 -0.01
CA ASP A 175 4.17 -3.52 1.36
C ASP A 175 3.22 -2.88 2.39
N ILE A 176 2.87 -3.65 3.42
CA ILE A 176 2.04 -3.24 4.58
C ILE A 176 2.78 -3.40 5.92
N ARG A 177 4.10 -3.60 5.88
CA ARG A 177 4.92 -3.87 7.08
C ARG A 177 6.15 -2.98 7.17
N GLY A 178 6.82 -2.77 6.04
CA GLY A 178 8.05 -1.98 5.95
C GLY A 178 7.82 -0.49 6.10
N THR A 179 8.94 0.22 6.05
CA THR A 179 9.08 1.60 6.49
C THR A 179 8.30 2.58 5.63
N PHE A 180 8.29 2.35 4.31
CA PHE A 180 7.67 3.24 3.31
C PHE A 180 6.64 2.52 2.42
N GLY A 181 6.09 1.39 2.88
CA GLY A 181 5.13 0.60 2.09
C GLY A 181 3.79 1.32 1.85
N LYS A 182 3.27 1.25 0.61
CA LYS A 182 2.01 1.91 0.21
C LYS A 182 0.74 1.07 0.47
N GLY A 183 0.86 -0.24 0.60
CA GLY A 183 -0.26 -1.16 0.87
C GLY A 183 -1.29 -1.36 -0.26
N GLU A 184 -1.00 -0.92 -1.49
CA GLU A 184 -1.90 -0.97 -2.65
C GLU A 184 -1.93 -2.35 -3.34
N ARG A 185 -2.72 -3.24 -2.74
CA ARG A 185 -2.88 -4.63 -3.17
C ARG A 185 -3.27 -4.83 -4.65
N THR A 186 -4.30 -4.12 -5.14
CA THR A 186 -4.83 -4.40 -6.50
C THR A 186 -3.86 -3.92 -7.58
N LEU A 187 -3.24 -2.77 -7.38
CA LEU A 187 -2.24 -2.20 -8.30
C LEU A 187 -0.99 -3.08 -8.34
N PHE A 188 -0.54 -3.56 -7.18
CA PHE A 188 0.50 -4.59 -7.11
C PHE A 188 0.16 -5.82 -7.95
N HIS A 189 -1.05 -6.39 -7.84
CA HIS A 189 -1.41 -7.58 -8.63
C HIS A 189 -1.34 -7.34 -10.14
N TRP A 190 -1.74 -6.15 -10.61
CA TRP A 190 -1.66 -5.80 -12.03
C TRP A 190 -0.21 -5.59 -12.48
N MET A 191 0.59 -4.85 -11.70
CA MET A 191 2.00 -4.59 -12.01
C MET A 191 2.85 -5.87 -11.93
N PHE A 192 2.59 -6.76 -10.98
CA PHE A 192 3.30 -8.05 -10.86
C PHE A 192 3.08 -8.95 -12.08
N ILE A 193 1.86 -9.00 -12.61
CA ILE A 193 1.54 -9.76 -13.83
C ILE A 193 2.23 -9.14 -15.06
N GLU A 194 2.31 -7.81 -15.14
CA GLU A 194 2.99 -7.13 -16.25
C GLU A 194 4.52 -7.31 -16.18
N LEU A 195 5.10 -7.23 -14.99
CA LEU A 195 6.52 -7.56 -14.75
C LEU A 195 6.82 -9.04 -15.04
N TYR A 196 5.89 -9.96 -14.79
CA TYR A 196 6.06 -11.38 -15.17
C TYR A 196 6.14 -11.58 -16.69
N HIS A 197 5.47 -10.76 -17.50
CA HIS A 197 5.64 -10.80 -18.96
C HIS A 197 7.02 -10.31 -19.41
N MET A 198 7.70 -9.48 -18.61
CA MET A 198 9.05 -8.97 -18.91
C MET A 198 10.17 -9.85 -18.34
N PHE A 199 9.99 -10.36 -17.12
CA PHE A 199 11.01 -11.06 -16.33
C PHE A 199 10.43 -12.32 -15.67
N PRO A 200 9.98 -13.33 -16.45
CA PRO A 200 9.22 -14.45 -15.92
C PRO A 200 9.99 -15.25 -14.85
N LYS A 201 11.29 -15.56 -15.04
CA LYS A 201 12.07 -16.34 -14.06
C LYS A 201 12.26 -15.58 -12.76
N THR A 202 12.56 -14.29 -12.86
CA THR A 202 12.71 -13.40 -11.70
C THR A 202 11.43 -13.35 -10.90
N MET A 203 10.31 -13.10 -11.59
CA MET A 203 9.02 -12.94 -10.94
C MET A 203 8.48 -14.26 -10.36
N LEU A 204 8.84 -15.42 -10.92
CA LEU A 204 8.54 -16.74 -10.33
C LEU A 204 9.22 -16.89 -8.95
N VAL A 205 10.52 -16.60 -8.84
CA VAL A 205 11.23 -16.65 -7.53
C VAL A 205 10.60 -15.67 -6.53
N LEU A 206 10.23 -14.47 -6.99
CA LEU A 206 9.63 -13.44 -6.16
C LEU A 206 8.19 -13.75 -5.70
N VAL A 207 7.52 -14.79 -6.23
CA VAL A 207 6.22 -15.26 -5.69
C VAL A 207 6.32 -15.62 -4.20
N HIS A 208 7.44 -16.20 -3.79
CA HIS A 208 7.67 -16.65 -2.42
C HIS A 208 7.85 -15.50 -1.42
N GLU A 209 8.22 -14.31 -1.90
CA GLU A 209 8.38 -13.11 -1.06
C GLU A 209 7.06 -12.34 -0.86
N ILE A 210 6.03 -12.58 -1.67
CA ILE A 210 4.74 -11.86 -1.59
C ILE A 210 4.10 -11.91 -0.18
N PRO A 211 4.12 -13.03 0.57
CA PRO A 211 3.58 -13.07 1.92
C PRO A 211 4.36 -12.23 2.96
N ASN A 212 5.65 -11.95 2.70
CA ASN A 212 6.51 -11.18 3.60
C ASN A 212 6.14 -9.69 3.55
N TYR A 213 6.08 -9.09 2.36
CA TYR A 213 5.62 -7.70 2.18
C TYR A 213 4.09 -7.56 2.29
N GLY A 214 3.36 -8.60 1.88
CA GLY A 214 1.91 -8.63 1.82
C GLY A 214 1.29 -9.71 2.71
N SER A 215 0.60 -10.66 2.07
CA SER A 215 -0.12 -11.74 2.74
C SER A 215 -0.38 -12.92 1.82
N TRP A 216 -0.63 -14.10 2.39
CA TRP A 216 -1.05 -15.29 1.64
C TRP A 216 -2.35 -15.09 0.81
N LEU A 217 -3.22 -14.14 1.18
CA LEU A 217 -4.39 -13.78 0.39
C LEU A 217 -4.03 -13.23 -1.00
N ASP A 218 -2.85 -12.64 -1.16
CA ASP A 218 -2.39 -12.08 -2.42
C ASP A 218 -2.11 -13.17 -3.45
N LEU A 219 -1.54 -14.29 -3.03
CA LEU A 219 -1.36 -15.48 -3.85
C LEU A 219 -2.71 -16.01 -4.38
N ASN A 220 -3.74 -16.04 -3.53
CA ASN A 220 -5.09 -16.42 -3.98
C ASN A 220 -5.65 -15.45 -5.02
N LYS A 221 -5.37 -14.14 -4.89
CA LYS A 221 -5.91 -13.12 -5.78
C LYS A 221 -5.18 -13.08 -7.12
N LEU A 222 -3.86 -13.30 -7.12
CA LEU A 222 -3.10 -13.59 -8.34
C LEU A 222 -3.66 -14.85 -9.00
N TYR A 223 -3.78 -15.97 -8.29
CA TYR A 223 -4.33 -17.22 -8.86
C TYR A 223 -5.75 -17.04 -9.44
N GLU A 224 -6.63 -16.28 -8.78
CA GLU A 224 -7.95 -15.90 -9.31
C GLU A 224 -7.86 -15.07 -10.60
N LEU A 225 -6.97 -14.08 -10.67
CA LEU A 225 -6.78 -13.23 -11.87
C LEU A 225 -6.20 -14.00 -13.06
N LEU A 226 -5.35 -14.99 -12.81
CA LEU A 226 -4.66 -15.79 -13.83
C LEU A 226 -5.54 -16.94 -14.35
N HIS A 227 -6.54 -17.39 -13.58
CA HIS A 227 -7.29 -18.62 -13.85
C HIS A 227 -8.01 -18.64 -15.21
N SER A 228 -8.54 -17.50 -15.68
CA SER A 228 -9.19 -17.38 -17.00
C SER A 228 -8.22 -17.58 -18.17
N GLU A 229 -6.94 -17.26 -17.98
CA GLU A 229 -5.87 -17.32 -18.97
C GLU A 229 -4.83 -18.39 -18.60
N LYS A 230 -5.22 -19.45 -17.88
CA LYS A 230 -4.33 -20.49 -17.33
C LYS A 230 -3.33 -21.13 -18.31
N HIS A 231 -3.60 -21.06 -19.62
CA HIS A 231 -2.69 -21.55 -20.66
C HIS A 231 -1.48 -20.62 -20.89
N ARG A 232 -1.63 -19.32 -20.61
CA ARG A 232 -0.59 -18.29 -20.71
C ARG A 232 0.23 -18.14 -19.43
N TYR A 233 -0.35 -18.46 -18.27
CA TYR A 233 0.26 -18.26 -16.95
C TYR A 233 0.45 -19.57 -16.16
N GLY A 234 0.57 -20.70 -16.85
CA GLY A 234 0.67 -22.03 -16.22
C GLY A 234 1.80 -22.10 -15.18
N ASP A 235 2.99 -21.62 -15.53
CA ASP A 235 4.16 -21.64 -14.64
C ASP A 235 3.97 -20.76 -13.41
N LEU A 236 3.48 -19.52 -13.59
CA LEU A 236 3.17 -18.63 -12.46
C LEU A 236 2.08 -19.19 -11.55
N MET A 237 1.06 -19.82 -12.12
CA MET A 237 0.02 -20.50 -11.32
C MET A 237 0.58 -21.71 -10.57
N ASN A 238 1.50 -22.48 -11.17
CA ASN A 238 2.17 -23.60 -10.51
C ASN A 238 3.07 -23.12 -9.37
N GLU A 239 3.83 -22.04 -9.56
CA GLU A 239 4.71 -21.49 -8.53
C GLU A 239 3.93 -20.93 -7.32
N ILE A 240 2.75 -20.36 -7.55
CA ILE A 240 1.81 -20.00 -6.49
C ILE A 240 1.33 -21.24 -5.69
N LEU A 241 1.16 -22.40 -6.34
CA LEU A 241 0.86 -23.66 -5.64
C LEU A 241 2.08 -24.14 -4.85
N THR A 242 3.28 -24.10 -5.44
CA THR A 242 4.54 -24.46 -4.79
C THR A 242 4.76 -23.66 -3.51
N ALA A 243 4.64 -22.33 -3.57
CA ALA A 243 4.78 -21.45 -2.40
C ALA A 243 3.84 -21.85 -1.25
N TYR A 244 2.58 -22.16 -1.56
CA TYR A 244 1.62 -22.63 -0.57
C TYR A 244 1.94 -24.03 -0.02
N VAL A 245 2.27 -24.99 -0.89
CA VAL A 245 2.56 -26.36 -0.49
C VAL A 245 3.81 -26.42 0.38
N THR A 246 4.90 -25.78 -0.04
CA THR A 246 6.15 -25.69 0.72
C THR A 246 5.92 -25.12 2.11
N GLN A 247 5.21 -23.98 2.23
CA GLN A 247 4.95 -23.40 3.55
C GLN A 247 4.05 -24.28 4.41
N ILE A 248 2.99 -24.88 3.87
CA ILE A 248 2.07 -25.73 4.64
C ILE A 248 2.79 -27.00 5.15
N LEU A 249 3.69 -27.57 4.36
CA LEU A 249 4.52 -28.70 4.80
C LEU A 249 5.52 -28.26 5.89
N MET A 250 6.19 -27.12 5.72
CA MET A 250 7.07 -26.54 6.75
C MET A 250 6.33 -26.23 8.05
N ASP A 251 5.12 -25.66 7.98
CA ASP A 251 4.27 -25.40 9.14
C ASP A 251 3.86 -26.70 9.85
N ASN A 252 3.59 -27.77 9.09
CA ASN A 252 3.23 -29.07 9.64
C ASN A 252 4.41 -29.75 10.35
N GLU A 253 5.63 -29.68 9.81
CA GLU A 253 6.84 -30.17 10.47
C GLU A 253 7.21 -29.33 11.70
N THR A 254 7.06 -28.00 11.62
CA THR A 254 7.23 -27.08 12.74
C THR A 254 6.26 -27.42 13.86
N ARG A 255 4.97 -27.65 13.52
CA ARG A 255 3.96 -28.10 14.47
C ARG A 255 4.34 -29.45 15.10
N LYS A 256 4.74 -30.47 14.33
CA LYS A 256 5.15 -31.77 14.90
C LYS A 256 6.27 -31.59 15.94
N LYS A 257 7.32 -30.83 15.61
CA LYS A 257 8.43 -30.52 16.53
C LYS A 257 7.93 -29.87 17.83
N ASN A 258 7.03 -28.90 17.73
CA ASN A 258 6.44 -28.22 18.88
C ASN A 258 5.64 -29.15 19.82
N TYR A 259 5.03 -30.23 19.30
CA TYR A 259 4.34 -31.23 20.12
C TYR A 259 5.30 -32.23 20.77
N SER A 260 6.50 -32.41 20.21
CA SER A 260 7.55 -33.27 20.76
C SER A 260 8.46 -32.59 21.80
N MET A 261 8.32 -31.27 22.00
CA MET A 261 9.05 -30.50 23.02
C MET A 261 8.56 -30.82 24.45
N LYS A 262 9.47 -30.81 25.42
CA LYS A 262 9.18 -31.12 26.83
C LYS A 262 8.31 -30.02 27.46
N PRO A 263 7.51 -30.31 28.51
CA PRO A 263 6.58 -29.35 29.09
C PRO A 263 7.15 -27.96 29.41
N HIS A 264 8.36 -27.88 29.98
CA HIS A 264 9.03 -26.63 30.35
C HIS A 264 9.63 -25.86 29.16
N GLU A 265 9.78 -26.50 28.00
CA GLU A 265 10.26 -25.87 26.76
C GLU A 265 9.11 -25.23 25.96
N ARG A 266 7.84 -25.50 26.33
CA ARG A 266 6.65 -25.05 25.58
C ARG A 266 6.23 -23.62 25.88
N ASP A 267 6.64 -23.08 27.02
CA ASP A 267 6.21 -21.76 27.52
C ASP A 267 7.19 -20.61 27.16
N ALA A 268 8.28 -20.92 26.45
CA ALA A 268 9.22 -19.91 25.95
C ALA A 268 8.65 -19.11 24.77
N GLU A 269 8.90 -17.79 24.74
CA GLU A 269 8.51 -16.93 23.62
C GLU A 269 9.19 -17.32 22.27
N ASP A 270 10.28 -18.09 22.37
CA ASP A 270 11.07 -18.70 21.29
C ASP A 270 10.43 -19.92 20.62
N LYS A 271 9.22 -20.36 21.04
CA LYS A 271 8.51 -21.46 20.36
C LYS A 271 8.43 -21.20 18.85
N PRO A 272 8.86 -22.13 17.97
CA PRO A 272 8.74 -22.00 16.53
C PRO A 272 7.29 -21.72 16.08
N LYS A 273 7.02 -20.50 15.63
CA LYS A 273 5.68 -20.04 15.23
C LYS A 273 5.36 -20.51 13.81
N ILE A 274 4.24 -21.23 13.65
CA ILE A 274 3.71 -21.60 12.33
C ILE A 274 3.22 -20.35 11.58
N SER A 275 3.26 -20.40 10.25
CA SER A 275 2.81 -19.28 9.42
C SER A 275 1.28 -19.12 9.39
N LEU A 276 0.82 -18.00 8.84
CA LEU A 276 -0.60 -17.77 8.56
C LEU A 276 -1.09 -18.43 7.26
N ALA A 277 -0.29 -19.25 6.55
CA ALA A 277 -0.68 -19.86 5.28
C ALA A 277 -2.00 -20.67 5.42
N ALA A 278 -2.09 -21.52 6.45
CA ALA A 278 -3.27 -22.37 6.69
C ALA A 278 -4.57 -21.58 6.97
N ARG A 279 -4.47 -20.31 7.39
CA ARG A 279 -5.63 -19.39 7.51
C ARG A 279 -6.18 -19.01 6.13
N TRP A 280 -5.29 -18.79 5.17
CA TRP A 280 -5.60 -18.17 3.88
C TRP A 280 -5.75 -19.17 2.72
N VAL A 281 -5.21 -20.38 2.82
CA VAL A 281 -5.43 -21.47 1.84
C VAL A 281 -6.92 -21.57 1.48
N PRO A 282 -7.29 -21.60 0.18
CA PRO A 282 -8.67 -21.77 -0.23
C PRO A 282 -9.29 -23.06 0.33
N LYS A 283 -10.40 -22.90 1.05
CA LYS A 283 -11.23 -24.00 1.54
C LYS A 283 -12.11 -24.51 0.40
N GLU A 284 -12.17 -25.83 0.23
CA GLU A 284 -12.92 -26.48 -0.82
C GLU A 284 -14.41 -26.08 -0.82
N GLY A 285 -14.99 -25.90 -2.01
CA GLY A 285 -16.39 -25.53 -2.17
C GLY A 285 -16.73 -24.10 -1.72
N ARG A 286 -15.78 -23.32 -1.21
CA ARG A 286 -15.95 -21.87 -0.96
C ARG A 286 -15.70 -21.05 -2.22
N ALA A 287 -15.92 -19.73 -2.16
CA ALA A 287 -15.99 -18.88 -3.35
C ALA A 287 -14.78 -19.00 -4.29
N THR A 288 -13.56 -18.85 -3.77
CA THR A 288 -12.32 -19.00 -4.54
C THR A 288 -12.20 -20.39 -5.18
N ASP A 289 -12.29 -21.46 -4.40
CA ASP A 289 -12.16 -22.83 -4.93
C ASP A 289 -13.29 -23.23 -5.91
N ARG A 290 -14.51 -22.73 -5.73
CA ARG A 290 -15.59 -22.96 -6.71
C ARG A 290 -15.25 -22.38 -8.08
N PHE A 291 -14.56 -21.23 -8.11
CA PHE A 291 -14.09 -20.59 -9.33
C PHE A 291 -12.80 -21.24 -9.87
N THR A 292 -11.78 -21.42 -9.03
CA THR A 292 -10.41 -21.75 -9.48
C THR A 292 -10.02 -23.23 -9.38
N LYS A 293 -10.75 -24.04 -8.59
CA LYS A 293 -10.39 -25.43 -8.21
C LYS A 293 -9.03 -25.58 -7.52
N MET A 294 -8.49 -24.49 -6.97
CA MET A 294 -7.15 -24.44 -6.38
C MET A 294 -6.93 -25.47 -5.27
N THR A 295 -7.96 -25.87 -4.50
CA THR A 295 -7.77 -26.89 -3.44
C THR A 295 -7.38 -28.26 -4.01
N LYS A 296 -7.91 -28.63 -5.18
CA LYS A 296 -7.52 -29.87 -5.88
C LYS A 296 -6.09 -29.79 -6.41
N ALA A 297 -5.72 -28.64 -6.99
CA ALA A 297 -4.37 -28.42 -7.48
C ALA A 297 -3.33 -28.48 -6.34
N LEU A 298 -3.59 -27.81 -5.21
CA LEU A 298 -2.76 -27.87 -4.01
C LEU A 298 -2.61 -29.30 -3.47
N ALA A 299 -3.69 -30.08 -3.39
CA ALA A 299 -3.63 -31.47 -2.94
C ALA A 299 -2.80 -32.36 -3.88
N ARG A 300 -2.89 -32.16 -5.20
CA ARG A 300 -2.06 -32.86 -6.19
C ARG A 300 -0.58 -32.48 -6.09
N THR A 301 -0.28 -31.19 -5.94
CA THR A 301 1.10 -30.69 -5.78
C THR A 301 1.74 -31.16 -4.46
N ALA A 302 0.95 -31.27 -3.38
CA ALA A 302 1.45 -31.72 -2.07
C ALA A 302 1.65 -33.24 -1.96
N PHE A 303 0.83 -34.03 -2.66
CA PHE A 303 0.83 -35.50 -2.55
C PHE A 303 0.68 -36.15 -3.93
N PRO A 304 1.68 -36.01 -4.84
CA PRO A 304 1.55 -36.46 -6.22
C PRO A 304 1.32 -37.97 -6.35
N ASP A 305 2.12 -38.79 -5.67
CA ASP A 305 2.00 -40.26 -5.76
C ASP A 305 0.62 -40.73 -5.24
N VAL A 306 0.24 -40.26 -4.05
CA VAL A 306 -1.06 -40.53 -3.43
C VAL A 306 -2.24 -40.02 -4.27
N TRP A 307 -2.03 -38.95 -5.05
CA TRP A 307 -3.07 -38.40 -5.92
C TRP A 307 -3.34 -39.29 -7.13
N GLU A 308 -2.30 -39.82 -7.77
CA GLU A 308 -2.44 -40.74 -8.91
C GLU A 308 -3.04 -42.09 -8.45
N ASP A 309 -2.69 -42.59 -7.25
CA ASP A 309 -3.32 -43.76 -6.64
C ASP A 309 -4.78 -43.52 -6.24
N ASN A 310 -5.04 -42.46 -5.46
CA ASN A 310 -6.36 -42.13 -4.94
C ASN A 310 -6.47 -40.62 -4.61
N PHE A 311 -6.87 -39.83 -5.62
CA PHE A 311 -7.09 -38.39 -5.48
C PHE A 311 -7.98 -37.99 -4.29
N GLN A 312 -8.94 -38.83 -3.92
CA GLN A 312 -9.86 -38.55 -2.81
C GLN A 312 -9.19 -38.75 -1.45
N HIS A 313 -8.23 -39.67 -1.36
CA HIS A 313 -7.35 -39.82 -0.20
C HIS A 313 -6.38 -38.64 -0.08
N ALA A 314 -5.67 -38.28 -1.17
CA ALA A 314 -4.78 -37.10 -1.20
C ALA A 314 -5.51 -35.80 -0.78
N LEU A 315 -6.72 -35.58 -1.31
CA LEU A 315 -7.56 -34.43 -0.94
C LEU A 315 -7.99 -34.48 0.55
N ASN A 316 -8.25 -35.66 1.11
CA ASN A 316 -8.53 -35.82 2.54
C ASN A 316 -7.31 -35.55 3.42
N LEU A 317 -6.11 -35.96 3.02
CA LEU A 317 -4.86 -35.62 3.72
C LEU A 317 -4.64 -34.11 3.73
N TRP A 318 -4.78 -33.44 2.59
CA TRP A 318 -4.68 -31.98 2.48
C TRP A 318 -5.69 -31.25 3.39
N ARG A 319 -6.98 -31.62 3.32
CA ARG A 319 -8.05 -31.07 4.17
C ARG A 319 -7.70 -31.21 5.67
N ARG A 320 -7.24 -32.39 6.09
CA ARG A 320 -6.88 -32.68 7.50
C ARG A 320 -5.69 -31.83 7.95
N MET A 321 -4.62 -31.78 7.17
CA MET A 321 -3.42 -30.99 7.47
C MET A 321 -3.74 -29.50 7.63
N VAL A 322 -4.39 -28.89 6.63
CA VAL A 322 -4.75 -27.47 6.67
C VAL A 322 -5.71 -27.15 7.82
N THR A 323 -6.69 -28.01 8.10
CA THR A 323 -7.63 -27.80 9.22
C THR A 323 -6.93 -27.88 10.57
N THR A 324 -5.97 -28.80 10.72
CA THR A 324 -5.22 -28.99 11.97
C THR A 324 -4.27 -27.81 12.24
N LEU A 325 -3.55 -27.34 11.22
CA LEU A 325 -2.74 -26.12 11.31
C LEU A 325 -3.59 -24.90 11.62
N ASN A 326 -4.74 -24.73 10.96
CA ASN A 326 -5.61 -23.57 11.18
C ASN A 326 -6.20 -23.55 12.61
N ARG A 327 -6.40 -24.71 13.26
CA ARG A 327 -6.77 -24.79 14.69
C ARG A 327 -5.68 -24.22 15.60
N GLU A 328 -4.41 -24.55 15.35
CA GLU A 328 -3.24 -24.05 16.09
C GLU A 328 -3.04 -22.53 15.95
N ILE A 329 -3.58 -21.90 14.89
CA ILE A 329 -3.56 -20.44 14.72
C ILE A 329 -4.60 -19.73 15.62
N HIS A 330 -5.58 -20.45 16.17
CA HIS A 330 -6.63 -19.91 17.05
C HIS A 330 -7.37 -18.66 16.50
N THR A 331 -7.66 -18.63 15.19
CA THR A 331 -8.31 -17.46 14.55
C THR A 331 -9.69 -17.19 15.15
N THR A 332 -10.01 -15.94 15.45
CA THR A 332 -11.29 -15.50 16.06
C THR A 332 -12.52 -16.05 15.34
N GLU A 333 -12.50 -16.10 14.00
CA GLU A 333 -13.62 -16.60 13.21
C GLU A 333 -13.92 -18.10 13.46
N GLN A 334 -12.95 -18.90 13.92
CA GLN A 334 -13.18 -20.30 14.29
C GLN A 334 -13.91 -20.43 15.63
N LEU A 335 -13.48 -19.68 16.65
CA LEU A 335 -14.14 -19.65 17.96
C LEU A 335 -15.60 -19.19 17.82
N MET A 336 -15.84 -18.14 17.03
CA MET A 336 -17.19 -17.67 16.70
C MET A 336 -18.03 -18.75 15.97
N CYS A 337 -17.43 -19.54 15.06
CA CYS A 337 -18.14 -20.63 14.39
C CYS A 337 -18.39 -21.84 15.30
N ALA A 338 -17.52 -22.07 16.29
CA ALA A 338 -17.67 -23.13 17.28
C ALA A 338 -18.66 -22.78 18.41
N LYS A 339 -19.15 -21.53 18.46
CA LYS A 339 -19.91 -20.95 19.58
C LYS A 339 -19.14 -20.94 20.90
N GLU A 340 -17.85 -20.58 20.82
CA GLU A 340 -16.95 -20.42 21.97
C GLU A 340 -16.50 -18.96 22.09
N PHE A 341 -17.45 -18.04 22.26
CA PHE A 341 -17.20 -16.60 22.21
C PHE A 341 -16.45 -16.09 23.45
N SER A 342 -16.66 -16.68 24.63
CA SER A 342 -15.93 -16.38 25.86
C SER A 342 -14.41 -16.60 25.74
N LYS A 343 -13.99 -17.58 24.92
CA LYS A 343 -12.58 -17.92 24.68
C LYS A 343 -11.84 -16.93 23.75
N ILE A 344 -12.50 -15.90 23.23
CA ILE A 344 -11.87 -14.92 22.34
C ILE A 344 -10.92 -14.00 23.13
N ASN A 345 -9.61 -14.18 22.95
CA ASN A 345 -8.60 -13.30 23.51
C ASN A 345 -8.46 -12.02 22.66
N PHE A 346 -9.16 -10.95 23.04
CA PHE A 346 -9.16 -9.67 22.34
C PHE A 346 -7.78 -9.01 22.15
N ARG A 347 -6.77 -9.34 22.98
CA ARG A 347 -5.39 -8.82 22.82
C ARG A 347 -4.70 -9.33 21.56
N LEU A 348 -5.13 -10.49 21.04
CA LEU A 348 -4.60 -11.13 19.83
C LEU A 348 -5.43 -10.83 18.58
N VAL A 349 -6.59 -10.20 18.74
CA VAL A 349 -7.51 -9.88 17.63
C VAL A 349 -6.97 -8.68 16.83
N SER A 350 -6.93 -8.79 15.50
CA SER A 350 -6.44 -7.70 14.64
C SER A 350 -7.45 -6.55 14.54
N GLY A 351 -6.96 -5.32 14.30
CA GLY A 351 -7.80 -4.12 14.21
C GLY A 351 -8.94 -4.24 13.19
N ARG A 352 -8.69 -4.80 12.00
CA ARG A 352 -9.75 -5.11 11.02
C ARG A 352 -10.79 -6.13 11.51
N CYS A 353 -10.39 -7.07 12.36
CA CYS A 353 -11.31 -8.03 12.97
C CYS A 353 -12.17 -7.34 14.05
N LEU A 354 -11.56 -6.48 14.88
CA LEU A 354 -12.26 -5.63 15.86
C LEU A 354 -13.41 -4.85 15.19
N ASN A 355 -13.10 -4.04 14.18
CA ASN A 355 -14.06 -3.21 13.46
C ASN A 355 -15.20 -4.01 12.79
N LYS A 356 -14.92 -5.24 12.34
CA LYS A 356 -15.88 -6.04 11.58
C LYS A 356 -16.89 -6.76 12.48
N PHE A 357 -16.47 -7.16 13.68
CA PHE A 357 -17.22 -8.12 14.50
C PHE A 357 -17.69 -7.59 15.86
N THR A 358 -17.42 -6.33 16.23
CA THR A 358 -17.96 -5.68 17.47
C THR A 358 -19.41 -6.07 17.76
N LYS A 359 -20.34 -5.88 16.81
CA LYS A 359 -21.77 -6.20 16.99
C LYS A 359 -22.03 -7.69 17.31
N ALA A 360 -21.20 -8.60 16.81
CA ALA A 360 -21.33 -10.03 17.06
C ALA A 360 -20.81 -10.44 18.46
N TRP A 361 -19.89 -9.68 19.07
CA TRP A 361 -19.41 -9.90 20.43
C TRP A 361 -20.27 -9.21 21.49
N LEU A 362 -20.80 -8.03 21.16
CA LEU A 362 -21.86 -7.38 21.93
C LEU A 362 -23.20 -8.14 21.88
N ASP A 363 -23.35 -9.07 20.93
CA ASP A 363 -24.56 -9.86 20.65
C ASP A 363 -25.76 -8.96 20.27
N GLU A 364 -25.49 -8.01 19.38
CA GLU A 364 -26.43 -6.98 18.94
C GLU A 364 -26.92 -7.21 17.50
N ASP A 365 -28.20 -6.93 17.26
CA ASP A 365 -28.79 -6.91 15.92
C ASP A 365 -28.53 -5.58 15.17
N ARG A 366 -29.23 -5.34 14.05
CA ARG A 366 -29.11 -4.07 13.30
C ARG A 366 -29.70 -2.87 14.04
N LYS A 367 -30.63 -3.09 14.97
CA LYS A 367 -31.27 -2.07 15.82
C LYS A 367 -30.58 -1.91 17.19
N LYS A 368 -29.43 -2.57 17.42
CA LYS A 368 -28.72 -2.68 18.72
C LYS A 368 -29.51 -3.42 19.81
N ALA A 369 -30.52 -4.21 19.46
CA ALA A 369 -31.19 -5.08 20.41
C ALA A 369 -30.33 -6.33 20.69
N ARG A 370 -30.28 -6.76 21.96
CA ARG A 370 -29.65 -8.03 22.35
C ARG A 370 -30.40 -9.21 21.73
N GLN A 371 -29.67 -10.12 21.08
CA GLN A 371 -30.27 -11.28 20.42
C GLN A 371 -30.43 -12.48 21.38
N HIS A 372 -29.43 -12.72 22.23
CA HIS A 372 -29.32 -13.85 23.14
C HIS A 372 -28.95 -13.37 24.55
N PRO A 373 -29.83 -12.64 25.27
CA PRO A 373 -29.54 -12.13 26.61
C PRO A 373 -29.34 -13.23 27.66
N GLY A 374 -29.96 -14.41 27.47
CA GLY A 374 -29.82 -15.57 28.36
C GLY A 374 -28.62 -16.49 28.08
N ASP A 375 -27.78 -16.19 27.07
CA ASP A 375 -26.63 -17.03 26.73
C ASP A 375 -25.38 -16.59 27.52
N HIS A 376 -24.93 -17.46 28.43
CA HIS A 376 -23.80 -17.18 29.32
C HIS A 376 -22.48 -16.96 28.58
N ASP A 377 -22.19 -17.71 27.51
CA ASP A 377 -20.97 -17.56 26.71
C ASP A 377 -20.94 -16.21 25.98
N ARG A 378 -22.11 -15.71 25.56
CA ARG A 378 -22.27 -14.38 24.96
C ARG A 378 -22.14 -13.24 25.97
N ASN A 379 -22.62 -13.44 27.19
CA ASN A 379 -22.49 -12.45 28.26
C ASN A 379 -21.02 -12.30 28.69
N LEU A 380 -20.33 -13.42 28.94
CA LEU A 380 -18.89 -13.40 29.20
C LEU A 380 -18.08 -12.78 28.04
N CYS A 381 -18.43 -13.07 26.78
CA CYS A 381 -17.77 -12.45 25.63
C CYS A 381 -17.94 -10.92 25.61
N ARG A 382 -19.14 -10.41 25.89
CA ARG A 382 -19.41 -8.97 26.04
C ARG A 382 -18.56 -8.39 27.18
N GLU A 383 -18.57 -9.01 28.35
CA GLU A 383 -17.80 -8.55 29.52
C GLU A 383 -16.29 -8.52 29.25
N HIS A 384 -15.76 -9.54 28.56
CA HIS A 384 -14.37 -9.59 28.10
C HIS A 384 -14.05 -8.47 27.09
N TYR A 385 -14.98 -8.15 26.19
CA TYR A 385 -14.81 -7.07 25.21
C TYR A 385 -14.87 -5.68 25.84
N GLU A 386 -15.84 -5.44 26.73
CA GLU A 386 -15.96 -4.18 27.49
C GLU A 386 -14.75 -3.99 28.42
N SER A 387 -14.25 -5.06 29.04
CA SER A 387 -13.01 -5.03 29.83
C SER A 387 -11.77 -4.74 28.97
N PHE A 388 -11.71 -5.29 27.75
CA PHE A 388 -10.69 -4.93 26.76
C PHE A 388 -10.77 -3.45 26.37
N LEU A 389 -11.96 -2.90 26.09
CA LEU A 389 -12.12 -1.47 25.78
C LEU A 389 -11.70 -0.58 26.96
N LYS A 390 -12.01 -0.94 28.20
CA LYS A 390 -11.52 -0.24 29.41
C LYS A 390 -9.99 -0.26 29.54
N LEU A 391 -9.32 -1.30 29.05
CA LEU A 391 -7.85 -1.38 29.00
C LEU A 391 -7.26 -0.56 27.84
N VAL A 392 -7.94 -0.54 26.69
CA VAL A 392 -7.59 0.29 25.51
C VAL A 392 -7.71 1.78 25.83
N ALA A 393 -8.80 2.21 26.47
CA ALA A 393 -9.01 3.58 26.93
C ALA A 393 -7.92 4.06 27.90
N LYS A 394 -7.37 3.13 28.71
CA LYS A 394 -6.25 3.39 29.64
C LYS A 394 -4.87 3.27 28.98
N GLY A 395 -4.78 3.07 27.66
CA GLY A 395 -3.52 2.88 26.93
C GLY A 395 -2.76 1.59 27.26
N LYS A 396 -3.33 0.67 28.05
CA LYS A 396 -2.65 -0.56 28.52
C LYS A 396 -2.59 -1.67 27.48
N VAL A 397 -3.36 -1.55 26.39
CA VAL A 397 -3.43 -2.52 25.30
C VAL A 397 -3.63 -1.78 23.98
N SER A 398 -2.81 -2.09 22.96
CA SER A 398 -2.97 -1.56 21.60
C SER A 398 -4.23 -2.13 20.92
N ALA A 399 -4.96 -1.27 20.22
CA ALA A 399 -6.14 -1.63 19.45
C ALA A 399 -5.82 -2.17 18.03
N LYS A 400 -4.53 -2.44 17.77
CA LYS A 400 -3.97 -2.98 16.51
C LYS A 400 -4.36 -2.15 15.28
N GLY A 401 -4.42 -0.83 15.46
CA GLY A 401 -4.83 0.17 14.47
C GLY A 401 -4.08 0.07 13.15
N LYS A 402 -2.75 -0.12 13.17
CA LYS A 402 -1.87 -0.25 11.98
C LYS A 402 -2.30 -1.28 10.93
N SER A 403 -3.24 -2.19 11.26
CA SER A 403 -3.83 -3.15 10.30
C SER A 403 -4.97 -2.58 9.44
N MET A 404 -5.51 -1.41 9.83
CA MET A 404 -6.48 -0.59 9.12
C MET A 404 -5.75 0.45 8.27
N PHE A 405 -6.46 1.14 7.37
CA PHE A 405 -5.98 2.41 6.83
C PHE A 405 -6.70 3.57 7.54
N VAL A 406 -6.01 4.70 7.72
CA VAL A 406 -6.54 5.84 8.48
C VAL A 406 -7.76 6.51 7.84
N HIS A 407 -7.89 6.46 6.50
CA HIS A 407 -9.08 6.96 5.81
C HIS A 407 -10.33 6.15 6.13
N GLU A 408 -10.20 4.86 6.48
CA GLU A 408 -11.34 4.04 6.94
C GLU A 408 -11.88 4.57 8.28
N ILE A 409 -11.02 5.14 9.13
CA ILE A 409 -11.40 5.79 10.41
C ILE A 409 -12.00 7.18 10.12
N ALA A 410 -11.34 8.01 9.32
CA ALA A 410 -11.82 9.35 8.98
C ALA A 410 -13.20 9.34 8.29
N ASN A 411 -13.41 8.42 7.34
CA ASN A 411 -14.70 8.27 6.66
C ASN A 411 -15.81 7.85 7.63
N GLU A 412 -15.52 7.05 8.66
CA GLU A 412 -16.51 6.70 9.68
C GLU A 412 -16.85 7.89 10.59
N VAL A 413 -15.86 8.69 10.98
CA VAL A 413 -16.07 9.96 11.71
C VAL A 413 -16.88 10.97 10.88
N GLN A 414 -16.64 11.05 9.58
CA GLN A 414 -17.39 11.93 8.69
C GLN A 414 -18.85 11.49 8.52
N THR A 415 -19.08 10.19 8.30
CA THR A 415 -20.40 9.66 7.90
C THR A 415 -21.30 9.20 9.05
N SER A 416 -20.73 8.87 10.21
CA SER A 416 -21.44 8.18 11.30
C SER A 416 -21.43 8.94 12.63
N TRP A 417 -21.11 10.24 12.63
CA TRP A 417 -21.16 11.08 13.83
C TRP A 417 -22.61 11.41 14.25
N PRO A 418 -22.95 11.39 15.56
CA PRO A 418 -22.11 11.03 16.70
C PRO A 418 -21.93 9.51 16.84
N LEU A 419 -20.70 9.11 17.12
CA LEU A 419 -20.33 7.72 17.39
C LEU A 419 -20.69 7.34 18.84
N SER A 420 -21.00 6.06 19.12
CA SER A 420 -21.15 5.57 20.50
C SER A 420 -19.82 5.56 21.25
N GLU A 421 -19.82 5.70 22.57
CA GLU A 421 -18.63 5.79 23.43
C GLU A 421 -17.60 4.67 23.17
N ASP A 422 -18.02 3.39 23.22
CA ASP A 422 -17.19 2.23 22.85
C ASP A 422 -16.53 2.35 21.47
N ARG A 423 -17.24 2.97 20.53
CA ARG A 423 -16.79 3.14 19.15
C ARG A 423 -15.78 4.28 19.05
N GLN A 424 -15.98 5.35 19.81
CA GLN A 424 -15.01 6.43 19.96
C GLN A 424 -13.72 5.88 20.58
N ILE A 425 -13.79 5.19 21.73
CA ILE A 425 -12.63 4.57 22.41
C ILE A 425 -11.81 3.70 21.44
N LEU A 426 -12.48 2.82 20.69
CA LEU A 426 -11.81 1.93 19.75
C LEU A 426 -11.15 2.68 18.58
N LEU A 427 -11.86 3.63 17.95
CA LEU A 427 -11.34 4.34 16.77
C LEU A 427 -10.25 5.37 17.15
N GLU A 428 -10.39 6.04 18.28
CA GLU A 428 -9.40 6.96 18.87
C GLU A 428 -8.08 6.22 19.12
N ALA A 429 -8.13 5.06 19.80
CA ALA A 429 -6.96 4.23 20.04
C ALA A 429 -6.35 3.64 18.75
N GLN A 430 -7.17 3.31 17.76
CA GLN A 430 -6.68 2.82 16.47
C GLN A 430 -6.03 3.92 15.63
N PHE A 431 -6.51 5.16 15.70
CA PHE A 431 -5.85 6.29 15.08
C PHE A 431 -4.54 6.62 15.80
N LYS A 432 -4.54 6.61 17.14
CA LYS A 432 -3.34 6.75 17.97
C LYS A 432 -2.28 5.68 17.67
N ASP A 433 -2.66 4.42 17.44
CA ASP A 433 -1.73 3.35 17.01
C ASP A 433 -0.97 3.70 15.70
N HIS A 434 -1.50 4.57 14.82
CA HIS A 434 -0.78 5.09 13.64
C HIS A 434 0.16 6.25 14.01
N VAL A 435 -0.28 7.19 14.84
CA VAL A 435 0.56 8.32 15.31
C VAL A 435 1.75 7.79 16.09
N ASP A 436 1.52 6.88 17.04
CA ASP A 436 2.55 6.21 17.84
C ASP A 436 3.50 5.37 16.97
N ALA A 437 3.09 4.95 15.76
CA ALA A 437 3.98 4.28 14.81
C ALA A 437 5.01 5.21 14.16
N ILE A 438 4.61 6.46 13.92
CA ILE A 438 5.45 7.50 13.32
C ILE A 438 6.31 8.11 14.42
N GLU A 439 5.75 8.40 15.59
CA GLU A 439 6.50 8.89 16.75
C GLU A 439 7.56 7.90 17.21
N LYS A 440 7.23 6.60 17.29
CA LYS A 440 8.23 5.56 17.58
C LYS A 440 9.38 5.58 16.57
N TYR A 441 9.06 5.63 15.27
CA TYR A 441 10.07 5.69 14.21
C TYR A 441 10.92 6.96 14.29
N ARG A 442 10.30 8.11 14.56
CA ARG A 442 10.93 9.41 14.77
C ARG A 442 11.97 9.35 15.90
N VAL A 443 11.59 8.78 17.05
CA VAL A 443 12.48 8.63 18.21
C VAL A 443 13.59 7.60 17.96
N GLU A 444 13.28 6.45 17.34
CA GLU A 444 14.28 5.41 17.02
C GLU A 444 15.37 5.86 16.03
N HIS A 445 15.12 6.91 15.24
CA HIS A 445 16.04 7.46 14.24
C HIS A 445 16.47 8.90 14.56
N GLU A 446 16.24 9.37 15.79
CA GLU A 446 16.66 10.71 16.29
C GLU A 446 16.14 11.91 15.47
N LEU A 447 14.98 11.76 14.84
CA LEU A 447 14.40 12.74 13.91
C LEU A 447 13.61 13.85 14.65
N THR A 448 13.58 15.08 14.13
CA THR A 448 12.89 16.19 14.85
C THR A 448 11.40 16.34 14.57
N GLY A 449 10.89 15.85 13.43
CA GLY A 449 9.47 16.00 13.04
C GLY A 449 9.33 16.48 11.60
N LEU A 450 8.25 17.19 11.26
CA LEU A 450 8.14 17.91 9.98
C LEU A 450 8.71 19.35 10.05
N GLY A 451 8.95 19.86 11.26
CA GLY A 451 9.46 21.21 11.50
C GLY A 451 8.42 22.29 11.19
N ASP A 452 8.87 23.44 10.69
CA ASP A 452 8.00 24.53 10.26
C ASP A 452 7.33 24.17 8.93
N SER A 453 6.29 23.35 9.00
CA SER A 453 5.53 22.85 7.84
C SER A 453 4.05 23.18 7.98
N ILE A 454 3.33 23.35 6.87
CA ILE A 454 1.85 23.40 6.88
C ILE A 454 1.26 22.34 5.96
N ALA A 455 0.20 21.67 6.42
CA ALA A 455 -0.58 20.75 5.62
C ALA A 455 -1.78 21.46 4.96
N ILE A 456 -1.82 21.46 3.62
CA ILE A 456 -2.97 21.84 2.82
C ILE A 456 -3.80 20.57 2.55
N VAL A 457 -5.03 20.55 3.05
CA VAL A 457 -5.94 19.40 3.04
C VAL A 457 -7.05 19.62 2.03
N ASP A 458 -7.10 18.77 1.00
CA ASP A 458 -8.15 18.81 -0.01
C ASP A 458 -9.44 18.11 0.46
N VAL A 459 -10.47 18.94 0.58
CA VAL A 459 -11.84 18.56 0.98
C VAL A 459 -12.86 18.88 -0.12
N SER A 460 -12.40 19.15 -1.35
CA SER A 460 -13.25 19.45 -2.50
C SER A 460 -14.14 18.26 -2.92
N GLY A 461 -15.13 18.53 -3.79
CA GLY A 461 -16.09 17.52 -4.23
C GLY A 461 -15.48 16.37 -5.02
N SER A 462 -14.39 16.62 -5.75
CA SER A 462 -13.67 15.60 -6.51
C SER A 462 -13.01 14.59 -5.57
N MET A 463 -12.47 15.05 -4.43
CA MET A 463 -11.90 14.19 -3.38
C MET A 463 -12.92 13.29 -2.65
N SER A 464 -14.22 13.39 -2.91
CA SER A 464 -15.26 12.62 -2.20
C SER A 464 -14.96 11.11 -2.06
N GLY A 465 -15.23 10.59 -0.85
CA GLY A 465 -15.03 9.18 -0.49
C GLY A 465 -13.68 8.88 0.16
N ASP A 466 -13.10 7.72 -0.18
CA ASP A 466 -11.77 7.29 0.31
C ASP A 466 -10.65 8.37 0.16
N PRO A 467 -10.53 9.15 -0.93
CA PRO A 467 -9.51 10.19 -1.09
C PRO A 467 -9.57 11.32 -0.05
N MET A 468 -10.74 11.90 0.21
CA MET A 468 -10.97 12.95 1.22
C MET A 468 -10.68 12.42 2.63
N GLY A 469 -11.10 11.19 2.94
CA GLY A 469 -10.72 10.52 4.18
C GLY A 469 -9.21 10.37 4.34
N CYS A 470 -8.48 10.16 3.25
CA CYS A 470 -7.02 10.11 3.25
C CYS A 470 -6.42 11.50 3.48
N ALA A 471 -6.87 12.53 2.75
CA ALA A 471 -6.39 13.90 2.92
C ALA A 471 -6.60 14.41 4.36
N ILE A 472 -7.80 14.25 4.89
CA ILE A 472 -8.13 14.63 6.27
C ILE A 472 -7.24 13.89 7.27
N ALA A 473 -7.11 12.57 7.16
CA ALA A 473 -6.34 11.79 8.12
C ALA A 473 -4.84 12.08 8.06
N VAL A 474 -4.25 12.13 6.87
CA VAL A 474 -2.83 12.42 6.68
C VAL A 474 -2.52 13.86 7.09
N GLY A 475 -3.40 14.82 6.80
CA GLY A 475 -3.26 16.22 7.23
C GLY A 475 -3.30 16.40 8.75
N VAL A 476 -4.23 15.75 9.44
CA VAL A 476 -4.28 15.74 10.92
C VAL A 476 -3.00 15.16 11.51
N ILE A 477 -2.51 14.03 11.00
CA ILE A 477 -1.27 13.40 11.49
C ILE A 477 -0.06 14.29 11.21
N ALA A 478 0.07 14.84 10.00
CA ALA A 478 1.16 15.74 9.64
C ALA A 478 1.20 16.97 10.58
N SER A 479 0.05 17.61 10.81
CA SER A 479 -0.05 18.78 11.69
C SER A 479 0.39 18.54 13.14
N HIS A 480 0.40 17.30 13.61
CA HIS A 480 0.88 16.95 14.94
C HIS A 480 2.42 16.92 15.01
N PHE A 481 3.08 16.44 13.95
CA PHE A 481 4.54 16.34 13.86
C PHE A 481 5.23 17.66 13.46
N ASN A 482 4.48 18.73 13.25
CA ASN A 482 5.00 20.07 13.07
C ASN A 482 5.67 20.62 14.35
N SER A 483 6.48 21.66 14.17
CA SER A 483 6.99 22.52 15.24
C SER A 483 5.84 23.18 16.01
N GLU A 484 6.11 23.69 17.22
CA GLU A 484 5.08 24.25 18.10
C GLU A 484 4.29 25.40 17.46
N ALA A 485 4.93 26.23 16.63
CA ALA A 485 4.28 27.34 15.93
C ALA A 485 3.23 26.89 14.90
N TRP A 486 3.48 25.74 14.24
CA TRP A 486 2.64 25.19 13.17
C TRP A 486 1.86 23.94 13.59
N ARG A 487 1.96 23.53 14.86
CA ARG A 487 1.29 22.34 15.40
C ARG A 487 -0.22 22.53 15.50
N ASP A 488 -0.96 21.48 15.17
CA ASP A 488 -2.43 21.47 15.14
C ASP A 488 -3.02 22.55 14.20
N TYR A 489 -2.30 22.95 13.16
CA TYR A 489 -2.80 23.81 12.09
C TYR A 489 -2.84 23.08 10.75
N VAL A 490 -3.96 23.23 10.04
CA VAL A 490 -4.16 22.77 8.66
C VAL A 490 -4.79 23.89 7.85
N MET A 491 -4.46 24.00 6.57
CA MET A 491 -5.15 24.89 5.65
C MET A 491 -6.09 24.07 4.76
N THR A 492 -7.28 24.57 4.47
CA THR A 492 -8.22 23.89 3.59
C THR A 492 -8.11 24.32 2.14
N PHE A 493 -8.25 23.34 1.24
CA PHE A 493 -8.23 23.54 -0.20
C PHE A 493 -9.64 23.79 -0.72
N THR A 494 -9.97 25.06 -0.94
CA THR A 494 -11.31 25.50 -1.37
C THR A 494 -11.18 26.78 -2.20
N SER A 495 -12.31 27.32 -2.69
CA SER A 495 -12.37 28.64 -3.33
C SER A 495 -12.02 29.82 -2.40
N THR A 496 -12.08 29.60 -1.08
CA THR A 496 -11.78 30.55 0.00
C THR A 496 -10.96 29.83 1.10
N PRO A 497 -9.66 29.57 0.86
CA PRO A 497 -8.83 28.76 1.74
C PRO A 497 -8.69 29.42 3.11
N THR A 498 -8.93 28.65 4.17
CA THR A 498 -8.92 29.13 5.55
C THR A 498 -7.92 28.33 6.38
N LEU A 499 -7.17 29.01 7.24
CA LEU A 499 -6.31 28.36 8.24
C LEU A 499 -7.19 27.86 9.41
N VAL A 500 -7.27 26.55 9.56
CA VAL A 500 -8.09 25.87 10.56
C VAL A 500 -7.21 25.28 11.65
N ARG A 501 -7.63 25.47 12.89
CA ARG A 501 -6.94 24.97 14.09
C ARG A 501 -7.59 23.68 14.57
N LEU A 502 -6.79 22.73 15.03
CA LEU A 502 -7.21 21.42 15.52
C LEU A 502 -7.17 21.35 17.06
N ARG A 503 -7.54 22.47 17.68
CA ARG A 503 -7.71 22.66 19.12
C ARG A 503 -9.01 23.41 19.35
N TYR A 504 -9.60 23.28 20.53
CA TYR A 504 -10.80 24.02 20.87
C TYR A 504 -10.50 25.55 20.84
N PRO A 505 -11.41 26.40 20.31
CA PRO A 505 -11.17 27.85 20.22
C PRO A 505 -10.75 28.48 21.53
N ARG A 506 -9.90 29.52 21.48
CA ARG A 506 -9.48 30.30 22.66
C ARG A 506 -10.57 31.28 23.11
N SER A 507 -11.49 31.65 22.21
CA SER A 507 -12.51 32.67 22.46
C SER A 507 -13.77 32.46 21.60
N GLN A 508 -14.87 33.08 22.03
CA GLN A 508 -16.10 33.20 21.25
C GLN A 508 -15.84 33.80 19.85
N LYS A 509 -14.95 34.80 19.75
CA LYS A 509 -14.56 35.42 18.47
C LYS A 509 -13.87 34.44 17.52
N GLU A 510 -13.00 33.56 18.03
CA GLU A 510 -12.36 32.51 17.23
C GLU A 510 -13.35 31.42 16.82
N TYR A 511 -14.28 31.05 17.71
CA TYR A 511 -15.38 30.14 17.38
C TYR A 511 -16.28 30.74 16.27
N ASP A 512 -16.70 32.00 16.40
CA ASP A 512 -17.55 32.69 15.44
C ASP A 512 -16.86 32.95 14.10
N ALA A 513 -15.55 33.20 14.09
CA ALA A 513 -14.76 33.32 12.86
C ALA A 513 -14.72 32.03 12.02
N THR A 514 -15.07 30.88 12.60
CA THR A 514 -15.21 29.61 11.87
C THR A 514 -16.64 29.27 11.46
N LYS A 515 -17.60 30.18 11.66
CA LYS A 515 -18.97 30.01 11.18
C LYS A 515 -19.02 30.08 9.66
N ARG A 516 -19.59 29.06 9.03
CA ARG A 516 -19.83 29.02 7.59
C ARG A 516 -20.95 30.01 7.21
N TYR A 517 -20.72 30.88 6.24
CA TYR A 517 -21.84 31.54 5.55
C TYR A 517 -22.66 30.48 4.80
N GLY A 518 -23.96 30.44 5.02
CA GLY A 518 -24.87 29.75 4.11
C GLY A 518 -24.78 30.41 2.73
N GLY A 519 -24.66 29.62 1.67
CA GLY A 519 -24.41 30.14 0.33
C GLY A 519 -25.47 31.14 -0.15
N TYR A 520 -25.02 32.23 -0.77
CA TYR A 520 -25.80 33.21 -1.53
C TYR A 520 -27.25 33.45 -1.04
N SER A 521 -27.42 34.14 0.09
CA SER A 521 -28.70 34.79 0.38
C SER A 521 -28.85 36.03 -0.50
N TYR A 522 -29.70 35.95 -1.53
CA TYR A 522 -30.02 37.08 -2.41
C TYR A 522 -30.89 38.17 -1.73
N TYR A 523 -31.26 37.94 -0.46
CA TYR A 523 -31.94 38.89 0.42
C TYR A 523 -31.12 39.02 1.71
N GLY A 524 -30.77 40.26 2.09
CA GLY A 524 -29.80 40.54 3.15
C GLY A 524 -30.21 39.98 4.52
N GLY A 525 -29.64 38.83 4.89
CA GLY A 525 -29.84 38.17 6.19
C GLY A 525 -28.63 38.34 7.12
N ASP A 526 -28.89 38.27 8.42
CA ASP A 526 -27.90 38.45 9.49
C ASP A 526 -26.72 37.47 9.39
N SER A 527 -25.51 38.03 9.45
CA SER A 527 -24.22 37.36 9.30
C SER A 527 -23.84 36.40 10.44
N THR A 528 -24.63 36.33 11.51
CA THR A 528 -24.36 35.49 12.69
C THR A 528 -24.90 34.06 12.63
N SER A 529 -25.70 33.72 11.60
CA SER A 529 -26.51 32.50 11.48
C SER A 529 -25.77 31.21 11.05
N GLY A 530 -24.47 31.28 10.78
CA GLY A 530 -23.65 30.15 10.33
C GLY A 530 -23.30 29.13 11.41
N ASN A 531 -23.19 27.85 11.02
CA ASN A 531 -22.62 26.80 11.89
C ASN A 531 -21.08 26.85 11.87
N SER A 532 -20.47 26.86 13.05
CA SER A 532 -19.01 26.72 13.24
C SER A 532 -18.54 25.30 12.90
N VAL A 533 -17.29 25.16 12.44
CA VAL A 533 -16.61 23.86 12.29
C VAL A 533 -16.54 23.05 13.61
N TYR A 534 -16.63 23.70 14.77
CA TYR A 534 -16.65 23.08 16.10
C TYR A 534 -18.07 22.80 16.63
N SER A 535 -19.13 23.19 15.91
CA SER A 535 -20.53 23.09 16.39
C SER A 535 -20.98 21.68 16.82
N PHE A 536 -20.29 20.62 16.35
CA PHE A 536 -20.54 19.25 16.78
C PHE A 536 -20.15 18.98 18.25
N LEU A 537 -19.40 19.88 18.89
CA LEU A 537 -19.08 19.91 20.31
C LEU A 537 -20.08 20.73 21.15
N GLY A 538 -21.11 21.30 20.50
CA GLY A 538 -22.02 22.27 21.11
C GLY A 538 -21.57 23.72 20.93
N PRO A 539 -22.24 24.68 21.60
CA PRO A 539 -21.82 26.08 21.61
C PRO A 539 -20.46 26.28 22.28
N PHE A 540 -19.85 27.45 22.10
CA PHE A 540 -18.59 27.80 22.74
C PHE A 540 -18.71 27.77 24.28
N ASP A 541 -17.85 27.00 24.92
CA ASP A 541 -17.72 26.88 26.37
C ASP A 541 -16.34 27.42 26.80
N PRO A 542 -16.28 28.56 27.52
CA PRO A 542 -15.03 29.13 28.01
C PRO A 542 -14.17 28.15 28.84
N ARG A 543 -14.79 27.15 29.48
CA ARG A 543 -14.07 26.14 30.30
C ARG A 543 -13.27 25.14 29.45
N GLN A 544 -13.60 25.03 28.16
CA GLN A 544 -12.87 24.21 27.18
C GLN A 544 -11.87 25.03 26.36
N ALA A 545 -11.73 26.33 26.60
CA ALA A 545 -10.92 27.22 25.79
C ALA A 545 -9.48 26.69 25.61
N ASN A 546 -9.01 26.63 24.36
CA ASN A 546 -7.67 26.14 23.99
C ASN A 546 -7.38 24.66 24.34
N ARG A 547 -8.36 23.84 24.79
CA ARG A 547 -8.12 22.42 25.08
C ARG A 547 -7.64 21.67 23.84
N GLU A 548 -6.87 20.62 24.06
CA GLU A 548 -6.58 19.67 23.01
C GLU A 548 -7.85 18.89 22.62
N LEU A 549 -8.03 18.68 21.33
CA LEU A 549 -9.09 17.86 20.77
C LEU A 549 -8.60 16.41 20.67
N THR A 550 -9.50 15.44 20.86
CA THR A 550 -9.17 14.03 20.59
C THR A 550 -8.91 13.82 19.08
N TRP A 551 -8.26 12.73 18.68
CA TRP A 551 -8.02 12.43 17.27
C TRP A 551 -9.31 12.42 16.44
N LEU A 552 -10.39 11.81 16.95
CA LEU A 552 -11.68 11.82 16.27
C LEU A 552 -12.30 13.22 16.19
N GLU A 553 -12.12 14.07 17.21
CA GLU A 553 -12.54 15.47 17.16
C GLU A 553 -11.71 16.28 16.13
N LYS A 554 -10.39 16.10 16.05
CA LYS A 554 -9.52 16.73 15.04
C LYS A 554 -9.96 16.33 13.61
N LEU A 555 -10.20 15.03 13.37
CA LEU A 555 -10.76 14.53 12.11
C LEU A 555 -12.14 15.16 11.80
N ARG A 556 -13.00 15.28 12.82
CA ARG A 556 -14.34 15.85 12.66
C ARG A 556 -14.28 17.33 12.31
N VAL A 557 -13.40 18.13 12.94
CA VAL A 557 -13.16 19.54 12.59
C VAL A 557 -12.74 19.66 11.11
N CYS A 558 -11.72 18.93 10.67
CA CYS A 558 -11.29 18.93 9.26
C CYS A 558 -12.43 18.57 8.30
N SER A 559 -13.21 17.52 8.59
CA SER A 559 -14.36 17.12 7.78
C SER A 559 -15.54 18.12 7.82
N SER A 560 -15.51 19.05 8.78
CA SER A 560 -16.55 20.07 9.01
C SER A 560 -16.16 21.45 8.48
N VAL A 561 -15.08 21.58 7.71
CA VAL A 561 -14.79 22.80 6.93
C VAL A 561 -15.63 22.82 5.66
N ASP A 562 -15.93 24.01 5.14
CA ASP A 562 -16.59 24.10 3.83
C ASP A 562 -15.67 23.59 2.72
N TRP A 563 -16.26 23.02 1.68
CA TRP A 563 -15.56 22.28 0.61
C TRP A 563 -15.29 23.16 -0.61
N GLY A 564 -16.14 24.18 -0.83
CA GLY A 564 -16.07 25.02 -2.02
C GLY A 564 -16.50 24.28 -3.30
N MET A 565 -16.89 25.05 -4.31
CA MET A 565 -17.27 24.50 -5.63
C MET A 565 -16.06 24.29 -6.55
N SER A 566 -14.90 24.89 -6.23
CA SER A 566 -13.69 24.81 -7.04
C SER A 566 -12.41 24.96 -6.20
N THR A 567 -11.32 24.45 -6.77
CA THR A 567 -9.98 24.37 -6.17
C THR A 567 -9.10 25.53 -6.63
N ASN A 568 -8.41 26.23 -5.72
CA ASN A 568 -7.42 27.25 -6.10
C ASN A 568 -6.16 27.20 -5.22
N PHE A 569 -5.13 26.49 -5.70
CA PHE A 569 -3.85 26.35 -5.02
C PHE A 569 -3.13 27.69 -4.80
N LEU A 570 -3.12 28.54 -5.82
CA LEU A 570 -2.49 29.85 -5.77
C LEU A 570 -3.08 30.73 -4.65
N LYS A 571 -4.40 30.71 -4.44
CA LYS A 571 -5.05 31.39 -3.31
C LYS A 571 -4.67 30.81 -1.94
N ALA A 572 -4.43 29.50 -1.83
CA ALA A 572 -3.96 28.93 -0.57
C ALA A 572 -2.57 29.47 -0.22
N ILE A 573 -1.68 29.54 -1.20
CA ILE A 573 -0.33 30.12 -1.04
C ILE A 573 -0.39 31.64 -0.79
N ASP A 574 -1.24 32.38 -1.50
CA ASP A 574 -1.50 33.82 -1.26
C ASP A 574 -2.02 34.07 0.17
N CYS A 575 -2.85 33.17 0.72
CA CYS A 575 -3.35 33.21 2.10
C CYS A 575 -2.22 32.98 3.14
N VAL A 576 -1.38 31.96 2.95
CA VAL A 576 -0.19 31.74 3.81
C VAL A 576 0.75 32.94 3.73
N THR A 577 1.03 33.43 2.52
CA THR A 577 1.95 34.55 2.26
C THR A 577 1.45 35.86 2.87
N THR A 578 0.18 36.19 2.69
CA THR A 578 -0.44 37.38 3.31
C THR A 578 -0.40 37.30 4.83
N THR A 579 -0.64 36.12 5.41
CA THR A 579 -0.56 35.91 6.86
C THR A 579 0.87 36.09 7.39
N ALA A 580 1.87 35.54 6.68
CA ALA A 580 3.28 35.68 7.02
C ALA A 580 3.77 37.14 6.95
N LEU A 581 3.42 37.86 5.88
CA LEU A 581 3.71 39.29 5.72
C LEU A 581 3.05 40.15 6.81
N ALA A 582 1.78 39.89 7.14
CA ALA A 582 1.06 40.64 8.17
C ALA A 582 1.63 40.41 9.59
N ALA A 583 2.22 39.25 9.84
CA ALA A 583 2.92 38.92 11.08
C ALA A 583 4.41 39.31 11.08
N GLY A 584 4.99 39.68 9.93
CA GLY A 584 6.42 39.97 9.79
C GLY A 584 7.32 38.75 9.97
N VAL A 585 6.83 37.54 9.67
CA VAL A 585 7.55 36.27 9.83
C VAL A 585 7.76 35.57 8.48
N GLN A 586 8.78 34.72 8.39
CA GLN A 586 9.03 33.93 7.18
C GLN A 586 7.90 32.91 6.94
N LEU A 587 7.74 32.50 5.68
CA LEU A 587 6.96 31.33 5.29
C LEU A 587 7.42 30.05 6.02
N PRO A 588 6.55 29.03 6.15
CA PRO A 588 6.99 27.70 6.61
C PRO A 588 8.06 27.15 5.65
N ASP A 589 9.00 26.37 6.17
CA ASP A 589 10.03 25.68 5.37
C ASP A 589 9.42 24.68 4.38
N ARG A 590 8.23 24.12 4.65
CA ARG A 590 7.54 23.19 3.73
C ARG A 590 6.03 23.37 3.66
N ILE A 591 5.46 23.01 2.52
CA ILE A 591 4.01 22.92 2.30
C ILE A 591 3.67 21.52 1.80
N LEU A 592 2.91 20.75 2.60
CA LEU A 592 2.40 19.42 2.26
C LEU A 592 0.97 19.52 1.74
N THR A 593 0.76 19.31 0.45
CA THR A 593 -0.55 19.39 -0.20
C THR A 593 -1.07 18.00 -0.53
N ILE A 594 -2.22 17.62 0.04
CA ILE A 594 -2.83 16.30 -0.15
C ILE A 594 -4.11 16.46 -0.97
N THR A 595 -4.08 16.06 -2.24
CA THR A 595 -5.08 16.40 -3.27
C THR A 595 -5.18 15.29 -4.34
N ASP A 596 -6.12 15.39 -5.28
CA ASP A 596 -6.25 14.51 -6.45
C ASP A 596 -5.41 14.95 -7.66
N MET A 597 -4.61 16.01 -7.51
CA MET A 597 -3.78 16.61 -8.56
C MET A 597 -4.58 17.21 -9.72
N GLN A 598 -5.87 17.54 -9.51
CA GLN A 598 -6.67 18.33 -10.45
C GLN A 598 -6.62 19.82 -10.11
N TRP A 599 -6.05 20.63 -11.01
CA TRP A 599 -5.85 22.07 -10.83
C TRP A 599 -6.89 22.88 -11.65
N ASP A 600 -8.14 22.40 -11.65
CA ASP A 600 -9.17 22.73 -12.65
C ASP A 600 -9.53 24.24 -12.76
N ALA A 601 -9.25 25.06 -11.73
CA ALA A 601 -9.48 26.51 -11.76
C ALA A 601 -8.19 27.36 -11.69
N ALA A 602 -7.02 26.75 -11.91
CA ALA A 602 -5.76 27.48 -12.15
C ALA A 602 -5.46 27.65 -13.65
N SER A 603 -6.03 26.79 -14.51
CA SER A 603 -5.65 26.63 -15.92
C SER A 603 -6.76 26.94 -16.94
N SER A 604 -7.96 27.35 -16.50
CA SER A 604 -9.05 27.73 -17.41
C SER A 604 -8.69 29.01 -18.18
N SER A 605 -8.49 28.89 -19.49
CA SER A 605 -8.09 29.94 -20.43
C SER A 605 -9.22 30.93 -20.78
N GLY A 606 -9.89 31.44 -19.74
CA GLY A 606 -10.89 32.49 -19.80
C GLY A 606 -11.05 33.16 -18.44
N ASP A 607 -10.61 34.41 -18.34
CA ASP A 607 -10.87 35.37 -17.26
C ASP A 607 -10.88 34.83 -15.82
N VAL A 608 -9.74 34.30 -15.35
CA VAL A 608 -9.40 34.52 -13.94
C VAL A 608 -9.06 36.00 -13.80
N SER A 609 -10.07 36.82 -13.49
CA SER A 609 -9.90 38.21 -13.10
C SER A 609 -9.16 38.27 -11.76
N TRP A 610 -7.84 38.18 -11.81
CA TRP A 610 -6.97 38.56 -10.70
C TRP A 610 -7.06 40.07 -10.57
N THR A 611 -7.94 40.53 -9.68
CA THR A 611 -7.99 41.94 -9.31
C THR A 611 -6.64 42.35 -8.70
N ASN A 612 -6.36 43.65 -8.72
CA ASN A 612 -5.16 44.24 -8.12
C ASN A 612 -5.11 44.12 -6.58
N ASP A 613 -5.89 43.22 -5.96
CA ASP A 613 -6.05 43.08 -4.52
C ASP A 613 -5.17 41.95 -3.95
N THR A 614 -5.00 40.84 -4.69
CA THR A 614 -4.12 39.71 -4.32
C THR A 614 -2.63 40.04 -4.45
N LEU A 615 -1.75 39.39 -3.68
CA LEU A 615 -0.30 39.60 -3.81
C LEU A 615 0.21 39.05 -5.14
N ILE A 616 -0.32 37.89 -5.57
CA ILE A 616 -0.05 37.32 -6.90
C ILE A 616 -0.41 38.32 -8.00
N GLY A 617 -1.63 38.88 -7.99
CA GLY A 617 -2.06 39.87 -8.98
C GLY A 617 -1.18 41.13 -8.99
N LYS A 618 -0.84 41.67 -7.81
CA LYS A 618 0.07 42.84 -7.67
C LYS A 618 1.48 42.55 -8.18
N ALA A 619 2.02 41.35 -7.93
CA ALA A 619 3.35 40.94 -8.35
C ALA A 619 3.44 40.74 -9.87
N LEU A 620 2.36 40.28 -10.52
CA LEU A 620 2.27 40.09 -11.97
C LEU A 620 2.05 41.41 -12.73
N ASN A 621 1.18 42.30 -12.23
CA ASN A 621 0.80 43.56 -12.91
C ASN A 621 1.81 44.72 -12.78
N LYS A 622 2.96 44.53 -12.12
CA LYS A 622 3.89 45.63 -11.76
C LYS A 622 4.61 46.31 -12.95
N HIS A 623 4.46 45.79 -14.17
CA HIS A 623 4.90 46.47 -15.39
C HIS A 623 3.70 46.76 -16.29
N ASN A 624 3.40 48.05 -16.46
CA ASN A 624 2.40 48.56 -17.41
C ASN A 624 2.94 48.52 -18.87
N THR A 625 3.59 47.41 -19.23
CA THR A 625 3.98 47.07 -20.59
C THR A 625 3.01 46.05 -21.12
N SER A 626 2.59 46.20 -22.38
CA SER A 626 1.75 45.25 -23.11
C SER A 626 2.48 43.95 -23.48
N THR A 627 3.39 43.50 -22.61
CA THR A 627 3.89 42.14 -22.54
C THR A 627 2.78 41.25 -21.98
N SER A 628 1.86 40.85 -22.85
CA SER A 628 0.99 39.71 -22.55
C SER A 628 1.90 38.52 -22.26
N TRP A 629 1.89 38.04 -21.02
CA TRP A 629 2.46 36.73 -20.70
C TRP A 629 1.58 35.70 -21.42
N LYS A 630 1.97 35.36 -22.66
CA LYS A 630 1.33 34.30 -23.41
C LYS A 630 1.71 33.01 -22.73
N PHE A 631 0.83 32.53 -21.85
CA PHE A 631 0.90 31.20 -21.29
C PHE A 631 1.10 30.20 -22.44
N ASN A 632 2.23 29.52 -22.47
CA ASN A 632 2.37 28.33 -23.29
C ASN A 632 1.35 27.33 -22.71
N SER A 633 0.44 26.83 -23.54
CA SER A 633 -0.72 26.04 -23.08
C SER A 633 -0.34 24.59 -22.74
N GLY A 634 0.73 24.42 -21.99
CA GLY A 634 1.31 23.16 -21.56
C GLY A 634 2.48 23.44 -20.62
N TRP A 635 2.38 22.87 -19.41
CA TRP A 635 3.41 22.74 -18.37
C TRP A 635 3.57 23.91 -17.39
N ASP A 636 3.92 25.11 -17.83
CA ASP A 636 4.30 26.23 -16.95
C ASP A 636 3.08 26.88 -16.23
N THR A 637 2.61 26.32 -15.09
CA THR A 637 1.23 26.61 -14.61
C THR A 637 0.96 26.75 -13.09
N GLY A 638 1.94 26.63 -12.18
CA GLY A 638 1.64 26.72 -10.74
C GLY A 638 2.81 27.05 -9.82
N VAL A 639 3.79 26.15 -9.70
CA VAL A 639 4.94 26.34 -8.80
C VAL A 639 5.81 27.51 -9.24
N GLU A 640 6.09 27.63 -10.54
CA GLU A 640 6.83 28.75 -11.14
C GLU A 640 6.14 30.11 -10.92
N MET A 641 4.79 30.15 -10.88
CA MET A 641 4.05 31.37 -10.54
C MET A 641 4.27 31.79 -9.08
N ILE A 642 4.44 30.83 -8.17
CA ILE A 642 4.74 31.07 -6.76
C ILE A 642 6.20 31.52 -6.61
N GLU A 643 7.14 30.91 -7.34
CA GLU A 643 8.54 31.36 -7.40
C GLU A 643 8.63 32.80 -7.92
N ALA A 644 7.89 33.13 -8.98
CA ALA A 644 7.80 34.48 -9.53
C ALA A 644 7.12 35.49 -8.57
N MET A 645 6.16 35.06 -7.75
CA MET A 645 5.57 35.90 -6.69
C MET A 645 6.57 36.14 -5.55
N LEU A 646 7.16 35.08 -5.01
CA LEU A 646 8.00 35.15 -3.81
C LEU A 646 9.32 35.87 -4.08
N SER A 647 9.94 35.65 -5.24
CA SER A 647 11.13 36.40 -5.68
C SER A 647 10.90 37.91 -5.83
N ARG A 648 9.64 38.36 -5.92
CA ARG A 648 9.24 39.78 -6.00
C ARG A 648 8.72 40.34 -4.67
N THR A 649 8.72 39.54 -3.60
CA THR A 649 8.07 39.87 -2.33
C THR A 649 9.06 39.79 -1.17
N THR A 650 9.09 40.84 -0.34
CA THR A 650 9.90 40.93 0.88
C THR A 650 9.00 41.09 2.11
N LEU A 651 9.51 40.67 3.26
CA LEU A 651 8.98 41.05 4.57
C LEU A 651 9.04 42.58 4.77
N PRO A 652 8.32 43.14 5.77
CA PRO A 652 8.32 44.58 6.06
C PRO A 652 9.69 45.18 6.41
N ASP A 653 10.65 44.36 6.82
CA ASP A 653 12.05 44.72 7.11
C ASP A 653 12.96 44.72 5.86
N GLY A 654 12.44 44.32 4.69
CA GLY A 654 13.18 44.16 3.44
C GLY A 654 13.77 42.77 3.20
N THR A 655 13.61 41.83 4.15
CA THR A 655 14.11 40.45 4.01
C THR A 655 13.34 39.69 2.91
N PRO A 656 13.99 39.05 1.92
CA PRO A 656 13.30 38.26 0.90
C PRO A 656 12.51 37.07 1.47
N LEU A 657 11.35 36.78 0.89
CA LEU A 657 10.63 35.54 1.20
C LEU A 657 11.37 34.33 0.62
N LYS A 658 11.46 33.26 1.41
CA LYS A 658 12.10 31.99 1.03
C LYS A 658 11.05 31.06 0.42
N MET A 659 11.39 30.40 -0.68
CA MET A 659 10.52 29.41 -1.31
C MET A 659 10.36 28.17 -0.39
N PRO A 660 9.15 27.82 0.08
CA PRO A 660 8.91 26.59 0.80
C PRO A 660 9.21 25.37 -0.08
N GLN A 661 9.66 24.26 0.52
CA GLN A 661 9.70 22.98 -0.17
C GLN A 661 8.26 22.50 -0.46
N MET A 662 7.96 22.23 -1.72
CA MET A 662 6.60 21.89 -2.16
C MET A 662 6.42 20.36 -2.21
N ILE A 663 5.67 19.81 -1.27
CA ILE A 663 5.37 18.37 -1.21
C ILE A 663 3.94 18.13 -1.69
N PHE A 664 3.80 17.32 -2.73
CA PHE A 664 2.53 16.95 -3.33
C PHE A 664 2.22 15.49 -3.04
N TRP A 665 1.09 15.23 -2.38
CA TRP A 665 0.63 13.90 -2.04
C TRP A 665 -0.62 13.56 -2.84
N ASN A 666 -0.47 12.70 -3.85
CA ASN A 666 -1.59 12.24 -4.66
C ASN A 666 -2.43 11.23 -3.87
N ALA A 667 -3.64 11.64 -3.50
CA ALA A 667 -4.63 10.86 -2.78
C ALA A 667 -5.76 10.33 -3.69
N ARG A 668 -5.67 10.44 -5.02
CA ARG A 668 -6.70 9.93 -5.93
C ARG A 668 -6.13 9.37 -7.23
N GLY A 669 -6.40 8.09 -7.48
CA GLY A 669 -6.08 7.48 -8.77
C GLY A 669 -6.96 7.97 -9.92
N GLY A 670 -6.42 7.92 -11.14
CA GLY A 670 -7.21 7.95 -12.38
C GLY A 670 -7.55 9.32 -12.93
N HIS A 671 -7.13 10.39 -12.26
CA HIS A 671 -7.26 11.76 -12.73
C HIS A 671 -5.88 12.18 -13.25
N GLY A 672 -5.85 12.71 -14.48
CA GLY A 672 -4.61 12.97 -15.21
C GLY A 672 -4.02 14.31 -14.79
N GLY A 673 -2.97 14.28 -13.98
CA GLY A 673 -2.25 15.48 -13.57
C GLY A 673 -1.08 15.14 -12.65
N TYR A 674 0.01 15.88 -12.78
CA TYR A 674 1.09 15.93 -11.81
C TYR A 674 1.46 17.39 -11.62
N ALA A 675 1.75 17.80 -10.39
CA ALA A 675 1.95 19.20 -10.06
C ALA A 675 3.24 19.80 -10.65
N VAL A 676 4.26 18.96 -10.88
CA VAL A 676 5.62 19.34 -11.27
C VAL A 676 6.32 18.25 -12.08
N GLN A 677 7.43 18.60 -12.73
CA GLN A 677 8.35 17.64 -13.34
C GLN A 677 9.07 16.82 -12.26
N ALA A 678 9.56 15.63 -12.60
CA ALA A 678 10.23 14.76 -11.62
C ALA A 678 11.59 15.29 -11.16
N ASP A 679 12.27 16.03 -12.04
CA ASP A 679 13.54 16.76 -11.86
C ASP A 679 13.34 18.21 -11.36
N HIS A 680 12.11 18.64 -11.10
CA HIS A 680 11.87 19.98 -10.55
C HIS A 680 12.43 20.09 -9.14
N LYS A 681 13.35 21.04 -8.97
CA LYS A 681 14.04 21.36 -7.73
C LYS A 681 13.09 21.82 -6.62
N ASN A 682 13.49 21.62 -5.37
CA ASN A 682 12.75 21.97 -4.16
C ASN A 682 11.31 21.39 -4.10
N THR A 683 11.07 20.25 -4.77
CA THR A 683 9.75 19.61 -4.83
C THR A 683 9.84 18.11 -4.56
N ALA A 684 8.75 17.52 -4.05
CA ALA A 684 8.63 16.08 -3.90
C ALA A 684 7.19 15.62 -4.16
N MET A 685 7.01 14.56 -4.94
CA MET A 685 5.71 13.92 -5.15
C MET A 685 5.65 12.52 -4.54
N VAL A 686 4.61 12.26 -3.74
CA VAL A 686 4.29 10.93 -3.18
C VAL A 686 2.82 10.58 -3.40
N SER A 687 2.42 9.35 -3.07
CA SER A 687 1.10 8.87 -3.43
C SER A 687 0.63 7.66 -2.63
N GLY A 688 -0.69 7.44 -2.57
CA GLY A 688 -1.32 6.31 -1.88
C GLY A 688 -1.85 6.66 -0.48
N PHE A 689 -2.57 5.73 0.18
CA PHE A 689 -3.27 6.04 1.45
C PHE A 689 -2.52 5.53 2.70
N SER A 690 -1.19 5.36 2.59
CA SER A 690 -0.37 4.83 3.67
C SER A 690 0.27 5.94 4.50
N THR A 691 -0.02 5.96 5.80
CA THR A 691 0.65 6.88 6.74
C THR A 691 2.15 6.63 6.85
N SER A 692 2.64 5.44 6.46
CA SER A 692 4.06 5.12 6.45
C SER A 692 4.87 6.06 5.54
N MET A 693 4.26 6.56 4.45
CA MET A 693 4.90 7.53 3.55
C MET A 693 5.20 8.89 4.20
N LEU A 694 4.54 9.27 5.32
CA LEU A 694 4.89 10.49 6.06
C LEU A 694 6.32 10.45 6.63
N LYS A 695 6.84 9.26 6.93
CA LYS A 695 8.20 9.09 7.46
C LYS A 695 9.30 9.58 6.53
N VAL A 696 9.02 9.62 5.22
CA VAL A 696 9.95 10.13 4.19
C VAL A 696 10.27 11.62 4.41
N PHE A 697 9.34 12.37 4.99
CA PHE A 697 9.45 13.83 5.18
C PHE A 697 9.91 14.25 6.58
N LEU A 698 10.24 13.30 7.45
CA LEU A 698 10.75 13.62 8.78
C LEU A 698 12.18 14.20 8.67
N LEU A 699 12.37 15.35 9.31
CA LEU A 699 13.62 16.10 9.41
C LEU A 699 14.73 15.31 10.09
N ASP A 700 15.96 15.68 9.73
CA ASP A 700 17.21 15.05 10.16
C ASP A 700 17.37 13.58 9.72
N GLY A 701 16.46 13.09 8.85
CA GLY A 701 16.45 11.74 8.29
C GLY A 701 16.55 11.69 6.77
N VAL A 702 15.58 11.04 6.12
CA VAL A 702 15.62 10.76 4.66
C VAL A 702 15.72 12.04 3.82
N LEU A 703 15.17 13.15 4.30
CA LEU A 703 15.29 14.50 3.70
C LEU A 703 15.92 15.49 4.70
N ALA A 704 17.01 15.07 5.37
CA ALA A 704 17.64 15.75 6.51
C ALA A 704 18.00 17.22 6.28
N GLU A 705 18.62 17.54 5.13
CA GLU A 705 19.12 18.89 4.90
C GLU A 705 17.96 19.88 4.74
N ARG A 706 17.84 20.77 5.74
CA ARG A 706 16.79 21.80 5.83
C ARG A 706 16.66 22.55 4.51
N SER A 707 15.58 22.28 3.78
CA SER A 707 15.28 22.91 2.49
C SER A 707 16.49 22.93 1.54
N ASP A 708 17.20 21.80 1.39
CA ASP A 708 18.11 21.65 0.26
C ASP A 708 17.29 21.87 -1.04
N PRO A 709 17.53 22.97 -1.77
CA PRO A 709 16.73 23.31 -2.93
C PRO A 709 17.01 22.36 -4.09
N THR A 710 18.00 21.47 -3.99
CA THR A 710 18.29 20.47 -5.03
C THR A 710 17.42 19.22 -4.94
N ILE A 711 16.74 18.97 -3.81
CA ILE A 711 15.85 17.80 -3.66
C ILE A 711 14.76 17.80 -4.74
N THR A 712 14.67 16.67 -5.44
CA THR A 712 13.65 16.40 -6.46
C THR A 712 12.68 15.29 -6.03
N THR A 713 11.64 15.08 -6.86
CA THR A 713 10.74 13.93 -6.71
C THR A 713 11.48 12.61 -6.92
N TRP A 714 12.45 12.56 -7.84
CA TRP A 714 13.26 11.36 -8.03
C TRP A 714 14.06 11.01 -6.78
N ASP A 715 14.76 11.95 -6.15
CA ASP A 715 15.59 11.68 -4.95
C ASP A 715 14.73 11.15 -3.79
N THR A 716 13.51 11.66 -3.67
CA THR A 716 12.51 11.19 -2.70
C THR A 716 12.13 9.72 -2.96
N LEU A 717 11.87 9.37 -4.23
CA LEU A 717 11.51 8.00 -4.61
C LEU A 717 12.70 7.04 -4.54
N GLU A 718 13.88 7.48 -4.95
CA GLU A 718 15.11 6.69 -4.95
C GLU A 718 15.45 6.22 -3.54
N LYS A 719 15.35 7.11 -2.54
CA LYS A 719 15.53 6.75 -1.12
C LYS A 719 14.48 5.74 -0.63
N VAL A 720 13.23 5.85 -1.08
CA VAL A 720 12.17 4.87 -0.78
C VAL A 720 12.48 3.49 -1.39
N LEU A 721 12.94 3.42 -2.65
CA LEU A 721 13.26 2.16 -3.34
C LEU A 721 14.61 1.55 -2.90
N SER A 722 15.54 2.37 -2.42
CA SER A 722 16.84 1.93 -1.89
C SER A 722 16.81 1.55 -0.39
N CYS A 723 15.69 1.79 0.30
CA CYS A 723 15.43 1.34 1.68
C CYS A 723 15.81 -0.13 1.91
N GLU A 724 16.35 -0.44 3.09
CA GLU A 724 16.84 -1.78 3.47
C GLU A 724 15.77 -2.87 3.42
N ASP A 725 14.51 -2.51 3.68
CA ASP A 725 13.34 -3.40 3.61
C ASP A 725 13.25 -4.16 2.28
N TYR A 726 13.73 -3.57 1.18
CA TYR A 726 13.68 -4.17 -0.16
C TYR A 726 14.98 -4.88 -0.58
N THR A 727 15.98 -4.99 0.30
CA THR A 727 17.28 -5.63 0.00
C THR A 727 17.11 -7.04 -0.54
N GLN A 728 16.23 -7.84 0.07
CA GLN A 728 15.92 -9.21 -0.38
C GLN A 728 15.42 -9.25 -1.83
N ILE A 729 14.56 -8.32 -2.23
CA ILE A 729 14.05 -8.21 -3.62
C ILE A 729 15.19 -7.84 -4.59
N ARG A 730 16.09 -6.93 -4.19
CA ARG A 730 17.26 -6.54 -4.97
C ARG A 730 18.19 -7.74 -5.19
N MET A 731 18.57 -8.43 -4.11
CA MET A 731 19.46 -9.60 -4.13
C MET A 731 18.88 -10.75 -4.96
N LEU A 732 17.60 -11.08 -4.76
CA LEU A 732 16.94 -12.13 -5.55
C LEU A 732 16.92 -11.80 -7.05
N THR A 733 16.58 -10.56 -7.41
CA THR A 733 16.58 -10.09 -8.81
C THR A 733 17.94 -10.25 -9.47
N VAL A 734 19.03 -9.86 -8.79
CA VAL A 734 20.40 -10.02 -9.30
C VAL A 734 20.79 -11.50 -9.39
N SER A 735 20.50 -12.30 -8.36
CA SER A 735 20.90 -13.72 -8.30
C SER A 735 20.27 -14.60 -9.38
N VAL A 736 19.10 -14.24 -9.90
CA VAL A 736 18.43 -14.98 -10.99
C VAL A 736 19.07 -14.70 -12.35
N GLY A 737 19.75 -13.55 -12.54
CA GLY A 737 20.48 -13.23 -13.77
C GLY A 737 19.62 -13.30 -15.04
N GLU A 738 18.36 -12.87 -14.97
CA GLU A 738 17.46 -12.89 -16.12
C GLU A 738 17.63 -11.66 -17.02
N GLY A 739 17.83 -11.90 -18.31
CA GLY A 739 17.90 -10.85 -19.33
C GLY A 739 18.92 -9.76 -18.95
N PRO A 740 18.49 -8.50 -18.76
CA PRO A 740 19.39 -7.40 -18.43
C PRO A 740 20.07 -7.54 -17.07
N PHE A 741 19.54 -8.30 -16.11
CA PHE A 741 20.12 -8.38 -14.76
C PHE A 741 21.45 -9.15 -14.68
N ARG A 742 21.89 -9.78 -15.78
CA ARG A 742 23.17 -10.51 -15.85
C ARG A 742 24.39 -9.64 -15.61
N CYS A 743 24.38 -8.40 -16.11
CA CYS A 743 25.49 -7.47 -15.91
C CYS A 743 25.67 -7.12 -14.42
N LEU A 744 24.56 -7.05 -13.66
CA LEU A 744 24.61 -6.79 -12.22
C LEU A 744 25.24 -7.96 -11.45
N GLN A 745 24.99 -9.20 -11.85
CA GLN A 745 25.54 -10.38 -11.18
C GLN A 745 27.09 -10.35 -11.16
N ALA A 746 27.72 -10.02 -12.28
CA ALA A 746 29.18 -9.88 -12.37
C ALA A 746 29.74 -8.76 -11.47
N VAL A 747 28.99 -7.67 -11.26
CA VAL A 747 29.37 -6.58 -10.35
C VAL A 747 29.28 -7.03 -8.88
N TYR A 748 28.24 -7.79 -8.51
CA TYR A 748 28.08 -8.32 -7.15
C TYR A 748 29.11 -9.40 -6.82
N ASP A 749 29.40 -10.31 -7.75
CA ASP A 749 30.40 -11.38 -7.58
C ASP A 749 31.82 -10.79 -7.41
N GLY A 750 32.12 -9.67 -8.07
CA GLY A 750 33.37 -8.92 -7.91
C GLY A 750 33.48 -8.11 -6.60
N ALA A 751 32.37 -7.84 -5.91
CA ALA A 751 32.32 -6.99 -4.72
C ALA A 751 32.42 -7.74 -3.38
N ALA A 752 32.54 -9.07 -3.39
CA ALA A 752 32.66 -9.93 -2.21
C ALA A 752 31.55 -9.76 -1.13
N ILE A 753 30.36 -9.30 -1.52
CA ILE A 753 29.23 -9.09 -0.61
C ILE A 753 28.68 -10.46 -0.17
N HIS A 754 28.74 -10.74 1.12
CA HIS A 754 28.39 -12.05 1.67
C HIS A 754 26.87 -12.31 1.59
N MET A 755 26.47 -13.37 0.87
CA MET A 755 25.06 -13.78 0.74
C MET A 755 24.42 -14.04 2.13
N PRO A 756 23.18 -13.57 2.37
CA PRO A 756 22.44 -13.92 3.58
C PRO A 756 22.29 -15.45 3.73
N LYS A 757 22.48 -15.96 4.96
CA LYS A 757 22.48 -17.41 5.27
C LYS A 757 21.17 -18.15 4.92
N THR A 758 20.10 -17.43 4.60
CA THR A 758 18.83 -17.97 4.08
C THR A 758 18.95 -18.52 2.65
N PHE A 759 19.86 -18.00 1.82
CA PHE A 759 20.00 -18.37 0.40
C PHE A 759 20.26 -19.87 0.18
N GLY A 760 21.10 -20.48 1.04
CA GLY A 760 21.46 -21.90 0.95
C GLY A 760 20.27 -22.87 1.12
N LYS A 761 19.19 -22.46 1.80
CA LYS A 761 17.99 -23.28 1.94
C LYS A 761 17.10 -23.21 0.70
N THR A 762 16.97 -22.03 0.09
CA THR A 762 16.12 -21.83 -1.10
C THR A 762 16.71 -22.53 -2.32
N GLN A 763 18.03 -22.46 -2.52
CA GLN A 763 18.68 -23.17 -3.64
C GLN A 763 18.57 -24.70 -3.49
N GLN A 764 18.83 -25.24 -2.29
CA GLN A 764 18.62 -26.67 -2.00
C GLN A 764 17.17 -27.12 -2.22
N LEU A 765 16.19 -26.25 -1.95
CA LEU A 765 14.78 -26.52 -2.23
C LEU A 765 14.50 -26.59 -3.74
N VAL A 766 14.98 -25.63 -4.53
CA VAL A 766 14.84 -25.63 -6.01
C VAL A 766 15.44 -26.91 -6.61
N ASP A 767 16.64 -27.31 -6.16
CA ASP A 767 17.32 -28.50 -6.66
C ASP A 767 16.66 -29.81 -6.18
N SER A 768 15.91 -29.79 -5.07
CA SER A 768 15.14 -30.93 -4.57
C SER A 768 13.79 -31.16 -5.28
N VAL A 769 13.24 -30.12 -5.92
CA VAL A 769 11.90 -30.14 -6.57
C VAL A 769 11.96 -30.43 -8.08
N GLN A 770 13.15 -30.35 -8.70
CA GLN A 770 13.35 -30.77 -10.09
C GLN A 770 13.10 -32.29 -10.27
N PRO A 771 12.20 -32.73 -11.16
CA PRO A 771 11.97 -34.15 -11.39
C PRO A 771 13.21 -34.79 -12.04
N LYS A 772 13.88 -35.69 -11.29
CA LYS A 772 15.01 -36.48 -11.80
C LYS A 772 14.56 -37.29 -13.02
N LYS A 773 14.95 -36.83 -14.22
CA LYS A 773 14.77 -37.58 -15.47
C LYS A 773 15.45 -38.95 -15.33
N LYS A 774 14.65 -40.02 -15.18
CA LYS A 774 15.15 -41.40 -15.28
C LYS A 774 15.72 -41.60 -16.70
N LYS A 775 17.04 -41.48 -16.86
CA LYS A 775 17.72 -41.98 -18.07
C LYS A 775 17.62 -43.49 -18.06
N ALA A 776 16.88 -44.04 -19.03
CA ALA A 776 16.97 -45.45 -19.36
C ALA A 776 18.35 -45.74 -19.96
N ALA A 777 19.00 -46.81 -19.49
CA ALA A 777 20.14 -47.42 -20.15
C ALA A 777 20.14 -48.92 -19.78
N ALA A 778 19.91 -49.76 -20.78
CA ALA A 778 20.10 -51.21 -20.69
C ALA A 778 21.21 -51.63 -21.64
N THR A 779 21.94 -52.68 -21.26
CA THR A 779 22.79 -53.51 -22.13
C THR A 779 24.12 -52.92 -22.63
N ALA A 780 25.24 -53.32 -21.98
CA ALA A 780 26.43 -53.90 -22.65
C ALA A 780 27.52 -54.37 -21.65
N VAL A 781 27.34 -55.56 -21.09
CA VAL A 781 28.32 -56.67 -21.00
C VAL A 781 29.86 -56.38 -20.92
N ARG A 782 30.47 -56.89 -19.83
CA ARG A 782 31.83 -57.50 -19.70
C ARG A 782 33.03 -56.64 -19.25
N ALA A 783 33.37 -56.76 -17.96
CA ALA A 783 34.66 -57.32 -17.49
C ALA A 783 34.51 -57.85 -16.06
N GLN A 784 35.03 -59.05 -15.78
CA GLN A 784 35.11 -59.64 -14.43
C GLN A 784 36.52 -59.40 -13.85
N VAL A 785 36.69 -59.57 -12.51
CA VAL A 785 37.61 -60.53 -11.85
C VAL A 785 38.08 -60.06 -10.45
N LEU A 786 37.95 -60.98 -9.46
CA LEU A 786 38.59 -61.07 -8.11
C LEU A 786 38.03 -60.29 -6.88
N SER A 787 38.45 -60.78 -5.70
CA SER A 787 37.62 -61.00 -4.48
C SER A 787 38.33 -60.57 -3.13
N PRO A 788 37.67 -60.61 -1.94
CA PRO A 788 38.09 -59.95 -0.67
C PRO A 788 38.63 -60.97 0.38
N PRO A 789 38.53 -60.85 1.76
CA PRO A 789 38.28 -59.73 2.72
C PRO A 789 39.29 -59.70 3.93
N HIS A 790 39.07 -58.95 5.04
CA HIS A 790 39.35 -59.35 6.46
C HIS A 790 38.98 -58.28 7.55
N SER A 791 38.96 -58.68 8.84
CA SER A 791 38.70 -57.93 10.10
C SER A 791 39.34 -58.71 11.29
N PRO A 792 39.12 -58.38 12.60
CA PRO A 792 39.45 -57.21 13.45
C PRO A 792 40.54 -57.56 14.53
N PRO A 793 40.73 -56.80 15.65
CA PRO A 793 40.50 -57.40 17.00
C PRO A 793 40.12 -56.44 18.19
N HIS A 794 39.77 -57.04 19.36
CA HIS A 794 39.54 -56.46 20.72
C HIS A 794 40.84 -56.36 21.58
N PRO A 795 40.86 -55.77 22.82
CA PRO A 795 40.64 -56.51 24.10
C PRO A 795 40.04 -55.63 25.28
N PRO A 796 40.11 -55.96 26.60
CA PRO A 796 39.31 -56.97 27.34
C PRO A 796 38.64 -56.45 28.68
N GLU A 797 38.32 -57.36 29.62
CA GLU A 797 37.26 -57.33 30.67
C GLU A 797 37.70 -57.08 32.15
N THR A 798 36.81 -57.42 33.12
CA THR A 798 36.89 -57.54 34.62
C THR A 798 36.46 -56.31 35.46
N ASP A 799 35.78 -56.40 36.63
CA ASP A 799 34.99 -57.45 37.34
C ASP A 799 34.19 -56.80 38.51
N SER A 800 33.12 -57.45 39.04
CA SER A 800 32.65 -57.47 40.47
C SER A 800 32.27 -56.16 41.25
N ASP A 801 31.40 -56.13 42.28
CA ASP A 801 30.17 -56.91 42.59
C ASP A 801 29.24 -56.24 43.66
N SER A 802 28.05 -56.83 43.82
CA SER A 802 27.13 -57.04 44.98
C SER A 802 26.82 -56.05 46.13
N ASP A 803 25.66 -56.35 46.76
CA ASP A 803 25.11 -55.96 48.09
C ASP A 803 24.49 -54.55 48.28
N SER A 804 23.20 -54.36 48.64
CA SER A 804 22.36 -54.83 49.79
C SER A 804 22.58 -54.00 51.07
N CYS A 805 21.64 -53.71 51.99
CA CYS A 805 20.16 -53.61 52.02
C CYS A 805 19.78 -52.66 53.20
N SER A 806 18.50 -52.24 53.32
CA SER A 806 17.80 -51.71 54.53
C SER A 806 18.45 -50.64 55.44
N ASP A 807 17.78 -49.48 55.62
CA ASP A 807 17.19 -49.10 56.93
C ASP A 807 16.39 -47.77 56.92
N MET A 808 15.38 -47.72 57.80
CA MET A 808 14.49 -46.61 58.24
C MET A 808 14.08 -46.98 59.69
N PRO A 809 13.79 -46.08 60.66
CA PRO A 809 13.06 -44.78 60.56
C PRO A 809 13.74 -43.70 61.49
N PRO A 810 13.11 -42.66 62.12
CA PRO A 810 11.70 -42.23 62.19
C PRO A 810 11.39 -40.73 62.00
N LEU A 811 10.08 -40.45 62.07
CA LEU A 811 9.40 -39.15 61.90
C LEU A 811 9.58 -38.19 63.09
N VAL A 812 9.61 -36.88 62.79
CA VAL A 812 9.14 -35.79 63.67
C VAL A 812 8.34 -34.80 62.82
N GLU A 813 7.19 -34.35 63.32
CA GLU A 813 6.25 -33.45 62.64
C GLU A 813 6.67 -31.98 62.77
N GLY A 814 6.35 -31.13 61.77
CA GLY A 814 6.56 -29.69 61.88
C GLY A 814 6.22 -28.86 60.64
N ALA A 815 4.99 -28.34 60.58
CA ALA A 815 4.50 -27.17 59.82
C ALA A 815 4.83 -27.03 58.31
N ALA A 816 3.78 -26.83 57.50
CA ALA A 816 3.88 -26.62 56.06
C ALA A 816 4.31 -25.20 55.64
N PHE A 817 5.11 -25.11 54.58
CA PHE A 817 5.33 -23.90 53.77
C PHE A 817 5.17 -24.24 52.28
N SER A 818 4.68 -23.27 51.48
CA SER A 818 4.38 -23.47 50.05
C SER A 818 5.64 -23.51 49.17
N PRO A 819 5.71 -24.37 48.15
CA PRO A 819 6.80 -24.35 47.16
C PRO A 819 6.86 -23.10 46.26
N GLU A 820 5.89 -22.18 46.36
CA GLU A 820 5.85 -20.96 45.55
C GLU A 820 6.68 -19.81 46.14
N ASP A 821 6.76 -19.67 47.46
CA ASP A 821 7.47 -18.56 48.11
C ASP A 821 9.00 -18.66 47.93
N ALA A 822 9.56 -19.87 48.08
CA ALA A 822 10.97 -20.13 47.83
C ALA A 822 11.40 -19.92 46.35
N ARG A 823 10.43 -19.80 45.42
CA ARG A 823 10.70 -19.43 44.02
C ARG A 823 10.70 -17.92 43.79
N LEU A 824 10.03 -17.13 44.62
CA LEU A 824 10.04 -15.67 44.55
C LEU A 824 11.37 -15.11 45.08
N ASP A 825 11.84 -15.57 46.25
CA ASP A 825 13.14 -15.19 46.82
C ASP A 825 14.31 -15.49 45.84
N ALA A 826 14.26 -16.64 45.17
CA ALA A 826 15.26 -17.05 44.17
C ALA A 826 15.19 -16.25 42.84
N VAL A 827 14.11 -15.51 42.61
CA VAL A 827 13.96 -14.57 41.50
C VAL A 827 14.39 -13.17 41.92
N GLU A 828 14.03 -12.69 43.12
CA GLU A 828 14.50 -11.40 43.63
C GLU A 828 16.02 -11.36 43.76
N GLN A 829 16.67 -12.38 44.33
CA GLN A 829 18.14 -12.46 44.38
C GLN A 829 18.81 -12.42 42.99
N LYS A 830 18.14 -12.90 41.94
CA LYS A 830 18.64 -12.82 40.57
C LYS A 830 18.41 -11.44 39.94
N VAL A 831 17.33 -10.76 40.29
CA VAL A 831 17.04 -9.39 39.86
C VAL A 831 18.03 -8.41 40.51
N ASP A 832 18.32 -8.57 41.80
CA ASP A 832 19.31 -7.75 42.51
C ASP A 832 20.73 -7.96 41.98
N GLY A 833 21.11 -9.21 41.67
CA GLY A 833 22.36 -9.53 40.99
C GLY A 833 22.48 -8.84 39.61
N LEU A 834 21.37 -8.76 38.86
CA LEU A 834 21.34 -8.07 37.58
C LEU A 834 21.44 -6.54 37.73
N ALA A 835 20.74 -5.97 38.72
CA ALA A 835 20.79 -4.54 39.03
C ALA A 835 22.20 -4.11 39.46
N SER A 836 22.88 -4.90 40.31
CA SER A 836 24.25 -4.65 40.71
C SER A 836 25.24 -4.73 39.53
N ALA A 837 25.01 -5.64 38.57
CA ALA A 837 25.83 -5.72 37.35
C ALA A 837 25.64 -4.51 36.44
N ILE A 838 24.40 -4.02 36.28
CA ILE A 838 24.09 -2.82 35.50
C ILE A 838 24.72 -1.57 36.14
N GLY A 839 24.67 -1.44 37.46
CA GLY A 839 25.34 -0.35 38.19
C GLY A 839 26.87 -0.34 37.99
N GLY A 840 27.50 -1.53 37.98
CA GLY A 840 28.93 -1.69 37.67
C GLY A 840 29.28 -1.23 36.24
N ILE A 841 28.45 -1.59 35.25
CA ILE A 841 28.63 -1.17 33.85
C ILE A 841 28.46 0.34 33.70
N GLN A 842 27.46 0.95 34.35
CA GLN A 842 27.28 2.40 34.36
C GLN A 842 28.48 3.13 34.99
N SER A 843 29.00 2.63 36.12
CA SER A 843 30.20 3.19 36.76
C SER A 843 31.43 3.12 35.84
N MET A 844 31.63 1.99 35.13
CA MET A 844 32.70 1.87 34.13
C MET A 844 32.49 2.83 32.95
N LEU A 845 31.27 3.02 32.47
CA LEU A 845 30.97 3.97 31.39
C LEU A 845 31.27 5.42 31.82
N SER A 846 30.87 5.81 33.04
CA SER A 846 31.18 7.14 33.58
C SER A 846 32.68 7.36 33.77
N GLN A 847 33.44 6.35 34.20
CA GLN A 847 34.90 6.44 34.31
C GLN A 847 35.61 6.49 32.95
N LEU A 848 35.05 5.84 31.91
CA LEU A 848 35.55 5.93 30.54
C LEU A 848 35.23 7.29 29.91
N LEU A 849 34.04 7.85 30.18
CA LEU A 849 33.65 9.19 29.73
C LEU A 849 34.42 10.30 30.45
N ALA A 850 34.82 10.11 31.71
CA ALA A 850 35.68 11.04 32.44
C ALA A 850 37.19 10.93 32.10
N ARG A 851 37.57 9.97 31.24
CA ARG A 851 38.93 9.80 30.70
C ARG A 851 39.05 10.19 29.22
N LYS A 852 37.96 10.67 28.62
CA LYS A 852 37.89 11.28 27.30
C LYS A 852 37.72 12.79 27.44
#